data_AF-A0A956LG89-F1
#
_entry.id   AF-A0A956LG89-F1
#
_cell.length_a   1.000
_cell.length_b   1.000
_cell.length_c   1.000
_cell.angle_alpha   90.00
_cell.angle_beta   90.00
_cell.angle_gamma   90.00
#
_symmetry.space_group_name_H-M   'P 1'
#
loop_
_entity.id
_entity.type
_entity.pdbx_description
1 polymer ?
#
loop_
_entity_poly.entity_id
_entity_poly.type
_entity_poly.pdbx_seq_one_letter_code
_entity_poly.pdbx_strand_id
1 'polypeptide(L)'
;MRDRVNSLERLRGYSVVAALVCVPAIGLTGCGDDSTGTESNSGTQGESDSVAGTTSDASAGPASESESESGNTDPTMGDTDGGTTGGTTTGDPTEDPTDTDTETTGPIDPPPECYDDDMDGYNAGPDCEDDPSQLDCDDGDGAINPGAEEVCDGIDNNCDGGVDEGCPCQPGDEAPCYGGPPETEGVGECAAGLQTCVDGQLSDCQGQITPTDEICNGLDENCNDEIDEGVLTVCGWCPGANPDVTCEENVCPDAEELNGLDCDPDDGATLGEETVELNHIWIPSTNENRLGKYNTETGELLGKYNIGSSPSRTSIDQNFDAWVACRGNARVYQVWAQNCDESDPLDCVRPPGGIAVGGGPRTAVTDEKNRVWVGSYNDKDMRRIVQDDDLEFYEVDLIVPVPGNVYGATIDSNNKLWTSERGGGLVSRIDTETGQIEKTYVPPFPRSLYGIAVDRKDGIWLGNWSLNTVLHYKQETDEWFQYQAPGVSLTRGVGCDGGDHCWVANSGSDNVSKFNIITGELVANYPVGAHPLGISIGDGDTVFAINRNSNNATKLDNDGNPLLTFPVTGSPYAYSDMTGYALLNFVAQQGFWIKTFECQLDPPSCVWESLHWQGTIPPNASIEIDYRLSDDGMNWGPWQGPYLNSPANIGAGPTQFLQMRATLKIGDEAPVLEKMGVAYGVP
;
A
#
# COMPACT_ATOMS: atom_id res chain seq x y z
N MET A 1 -3.58 -42.90 4.16
CA MET A 1 -3.75 -44.33 4.51
C MET A 1 -2.98 -45.19 3.51
N ARG A 2 -3.08 -46.52 3.57
CA ARG A 2 -2.24 -47.48 2.81
C ARG A 2 -2.64 -47.69 1.34
N ASP A 3 -1.61 -47.88 0.52
CA ASP A 3 -1.43 -48.83 -0.61
C ASP A 3 -2.44 -48.91 -1.77
N ARG A 4 -2.01 -48.45 -2.96
CA ARG A 4 -2.14 -49.06 -4.32
C ARG A 4 -1.40 -48.16 -5.32
N VAL A 5 -0.36 -48.53 -6.10
CA VAL A 5 0.06 -49.76 -6.82
C VAL A 5 -0.60 -49.93 -8.20
N ASN A 6 0.24 -49.79 -9.24
CA ASN A 6 0.05 -50.15 -10.67
C ASN A 6 -0.97 -49.31 -11.49
N SER A 7 -0.77 -49.03 -12.78
CA SER A 7 0.41 -49.21 -13.68
C SER A 7 0.10 -48.68 -15.08
N LEU A 8 1.09 -48.23 -15.87
CA LEU A 8 1.03 -48.28 -17.34
C LEU A 8 2.43 -48.24 -17.99
N GLU A 9 2.84 -49.33 -18.65
CA GLU A 9 3.99 -49.35 -19.57
C GLU A 9 3.49 -49.38 -21.03
N ARG A 10 4.12 -48.59 -21.92
CA ARG A 10 4.42 -48.90 -23.35
C ARG A 10 4.90 -47.63 -24.09
N LEU A 11 5.76 -47.67 -25.12
CA LEU A 11 6.89 -48.53 -25.50
C LEU A 11 7.44 -48.03 -26.86
N ARG A 12 8.76 -48.13 -27.08
CA ARG A 12 9.55 -47.92 -28.34
C ARG A 12 10.14 -46.50 -28.54
N GLY A 13 11.43 -46.33 -28.81
CA GLY A 13 12.58 -47.25 -28.59
C GLY A 13 13.71 -47.18 -29.63
N TYR A 14 14.90 -47.67 -29.19
CA TYR A 14 16.15 -47.85 -29.95
C TYR A 14 16.85 -46.53 -30.39
N SER A 15 18.19 -46.46 -30.44
CA SER A 15 19.18 -47.53 -30.65
C SER A 15 20.41 -47.48 -29.72
N VAL A 16 21.32 -48.46 -29.88
CA VAL A 16 22.48 -48.73 -29.01
C VAL A 16 23.79 -48.53 -29.75
N VAL A 17 24.75 -47.84 -29.11
CA VAL A 17 26.19 -48.14 -29.24
C VAL A 17 26.81 -48.06 -27.84
N ALA A 18 27.50 -49.13 -27.42
CA ALA A 18 28.30 -49.14 -26.20
C ALA A 18 29.75 -49.45 -26.54
N ALA A 19 30.69 -48.72 -25.94
CA ALA A 19 32.12 -48.98 -26.03
C ALA A 19 32.65 -49.33 -24.63
N LEU A 20 33.21 -50.54 -24.48
CA LEU A 20 33.68 -51.06 -23.20
C LEU A 20 35.20 -50.98 -23.12
N VAL A 21 35.73 -50.39 -22.03
CA VAL A 21 37.15 -50.47 -21.65
C VAL A 21 37.23 -50.80 -20.16
N CYS A 22 38.17 -51.68 -19.79
CA CYS A 22 38.29 -52.25 -18.45
C CYS A 22 39.72 -52.08 -17.89
N VAL A 23 39.95 -52.59 -16.67
CA VAL A 23 41.25 -52.95 -16.04
C VAL A 23 42.01 -51.78 -15.38
N PRO A 24 42.64 -51.95 -14.18
CA PRO A 24 42.48 -52.96 -13.10
C PRO A 24 42.21 -52.35 -11.69
N ALA A 25 42.08 -53.23 -10.68
CA ALA A 25 42.18 -52.86 -9.26
C ALA A 25 43.42 -53.50 -8.59
N ILE A 26 44.08 -52.74 -7.70
CA ILE A 26 45.17 -53.12 -6.78
C ILE A 26 45.01 -52.18 -5.55
N GLY A 27 45.22 -52.53 -4.28
CA GLY A 27 45.53 -53.80 -3.63
C GLY A 27 45.86 -53.55 -2.14
N LEU A 28 45.43 -54.41 -1.22
CA LEU A 28 45.58 -54.21 0.24
C LEU A 28 46.98 -54.56 0.77
N THR A 29 47.51 -53.77 1.72
CA THR A 29 48.08 -54.20 3.03
C THR A 29 48.80 -53.05 3.76
N GLY A 30 48.85 -53.10 5.10
CA GLY A 30 49.74 -52.25 5.92
C GLY A 30 49.15 -51.85 7.27
N CYS A 31 49.50 -52.55 8.34
CA CYS A 31 49.23 -52.11 9.72
C CYS A 31 50.46 -51.38 10.30
N GLY A 32 50.23 -50.49 11.27
CA GLY A 32 51.26 -49.93 12.13
C GLY A 32 50.62 -49.25 13.34
N ASP A 33 50.82 -49.82 14.53
CA ASP A 33 50.48 -49.16 15.78
C ASP A 33 51.41 -47.95 16.02
N ASP A 34 50.91 -46.93 16.70
CA ASP A 34 51.54 -46.60 17.99
C ASP A 34 50.51 -46.07 18.99
N SER A 35 50.84 -46.16 20.27
CA SER A 35 49.94 -45.92 21.39
C SER A 35 50.43 -44.78 22.28
N THR A 36 49.52 -43.94 22.75
CA THR A 36 49.64 -43.29 24.07
C THR A 36 48.28 -42.73 24.49
N GLY A 37 47.69 -43.33 25.52
CA GLY A 37 46.58 -42.73 26.24
C GLY A 37 47.09 -42.00 27.49
N THR A 38 46.45 -40.89 27.83
CA THR A 38 46.47 -40.33 29.19
C THR A 38 45.07 -39.83 29.51
N GLU A 39 44.49 -40.34 30.59
CA GLU A 39 43.21 -39.88 31.13
C GLU A 39 43.39 -38.62 32.00
N SER A 40 42.26 -38.20 32.60
CA SER A 40 42.12 -37.32 33.77
C SER A 40 42.08 -35.81 33.52
N ASN A 41 41.38 -35.02 34.34
CA ASN A 41 40.13 -35.23 35.11
C ASN A 41 39.70 -33.85 35.65
N SER A 42 38.40 -33.64 35.90
CA SER A 42 37.82 -32.48 36.64
C SER A 42 38.12 -31.06 36.08
N GLY A 43 37.24 -30.07 36.15
CA GLY A 43 35.90 -30.01 36.77
C GLY A 43 35.92 -29.24 38.09
N THR A 44 35.64 -27.94 38.03
CA THR A 44 35.22 -27.13 39.21
C THR A 44 34.54 -25.83 38.77
N GLN A 45 33.55 -25.43 39.57
CA GLN A 45 33.11 -24.09 39.98
C GLN A 45 33.68 -22.84 39.26
N GLY A 46 32.93 -21.77 39.02
CA GLY A 46 31.58 -21.43 39.49
C GLY A 46 31.59 -20.63 40.80
N GLU A 47 31.65 -19.31 40.70
CA GLU A 47 31.58 -18.35 41.81
C GLU A 47 30.70 -17.15 41.43
N SER A 48 30.22 -16.42 42.44
CA SER A 48 29.08 -15.50 42.37
C SER A 48 29.40 -14.10 42.94
N ASP A 49 28.36 -13.26 43.01
CA ASP A 49 28.29 -12.02 43.80
C ASP A 49 29.04 -10.80 43.21
N SER A 50 28.65 -9.56 43.49
CA SER A 50 27.84 -9.05 44.61
C SER A 50 26.91 -7.88 44.26
N VAL A 51 26.01 -7.53 45.18
CA VAL A 51 24.94 -6.52 45.02
C VAL A 51 25.18 -5.28 45.88
N ALA A 52 25.01 -4.09 45.29
CA ALA A 52 24.65 -2.83 45.97
C ALA A 52 24.10 -1.80 44.95
N GLY A 53 23.15 -0.90 45.27
CA GLY A 53 22.30 -0.85 46.46
C GLY A 53 21.81 0.55 46.86
N THR A 54 20.53 0.88 46.56
CA THR A 54 19.73 2.03 47.08
C THR A 54 20.17 3.45 46.63
N THR A 55 19.32 4.49 46.59
CA THR A 55 17.87 4.67 46.85
C THR A 55 17.15 5.13 45.54
N SER A 56 16.01 5.84 45.40
CA SER A 56 14.93 6.39 46.28
C SER A 56 13.70 6.78 45.43
N ASP A 57 12.49 6.62 46.01
CA ASP A 57 11.30 7.50 46.03
C ASP A 57 10.89 8.42 44.84
N ALA A 58 9.58 8.60 44.53
CA ALA A 58 8.36 7.90 44.99
C ALA A 58 7.09 8.30 44.19
N SER A 59 6.05 7.45 44.24
CA SER A 59 4.58 7.76 44.18
C SER A 59 3.95 8.38 42.91
N ALA A 60 2.63 8.25 42.63
CA ALA A 60 1.62 7.21 42.95
C ALA A 60 0.27 7.52 42.25
N GLY A 61 -0.49 6.49 41.85
CA GLY A 61 -1.97 6.56 41.72
C GLY A 61 -2.57 7.00 40.36
N PRO A 62 -3.78 6.52 39.97
CA PRO A 62 -4.46 6.89 38.72
C PRO A 62 -5.87 7.53 38.86
N ALA A 63 -6.28 8.27 37.82
CA ALA A 63 -7.65 8.67 37.41
C ALA A 63 -7.55 9.11 35.92
N SER A 64 -8.48 8.95 34.97
CA SER A 64 -9.96 8.84 34.90
C SER A 64 -10.71 10.19 34.84
N GLU A 65 -11.76 10.22 33.99
CA GLU A 65 -12.66 11.35 33.66
C GLU A 65 -11.98 12.50 32.88
N SER A 66 -12.53 13.15 31.83
CA SER A 66 -13.91 13.42 31.31
C SER A 66 -14.63 14.62 31.92
N GLU A 67 -15.59 15.17 31.16
CA GLU A 67 -16.22 16.51 31.32
C GLU A 67 -15.24 17.65 30.92
N SER A 68 -15.55 18.62 30.04
CA SER A 68 -16.75 19.40 29.70
C SER A 68 -17.00 20.60 30.63
N GLU A 69 -16.85 21.82 30.10
CA GLU A 69 -17.28 23.05 30.75
C GLU A 69 -18.04 23.93 29.75
N SER A 70 -19.10 24.58 30.25
CA SER A 70 -19.88 25.60 29.54
C SER A 70 -19.70 26.94 30.26
N GLY A 71 -19.63 28.04 29.51
CA GLY A 71 -19.37 29.38 30.04
C GLY A 71 -20.41 30.40 29.58
N ASN A 72 -21.43 30.64 30.40
CA ASN A 72 -22.49 31.64 30.15
C ASN A 72 -22.32 32.87 31.08
N THR A 73 -22.36 34.08 30.52
CA THR A 73 -22.60 35.33 31.28
C THR A 73 -23.31 36.41 30.45
N ASP A 74 -24.55 36.73 30.80
CA ASP A 74 -25.18 38.06 30.64
C ASP A 74 -24.86 38.92 31.89
N PRO A 75 -24.71 40.26 31.80
CA PRO A 75 -25.81 41.14 32.28
C PRO A 75 -25.96 42.51 31.57
N THR A 76 -27.15 42.76 31.00
CA THR A 76 -28.01 43.98 31.06
C THR A 76 -27.42 45.40 31.36
N MET A 77 -27.90 46.42 30.61
CA MET A 77 -28.35 47.80 31.03
C MET A 77 -27.91 48.94 30.07
N GLY A 78 -28.70 50.02 29.91
CA GLY A 78 -28.13 51.34 29.54
C GLY A 78 -28.88 52.33 28.61
N ASP A 79 -30.14 52.67 28.92
CA ASP A 79 -30.95 53.82 28.44
C ASP A 79 -30.24 55.17 28.06
N THR A 80 -30.79 55.95 27.11
CA THR A 80 -30.70 57.44 27.03
C THR A 80 -31.70 58.10 26.04
N ASP A 81 -31.96 59.41 26.20
CA ASP A 81 -33.24 60.09 25.85
C ASP A 81 -33.13 61.37 24.95
N GLY A 82 -34.25 61.76 24.32
CA GLY A 82 -34.62 63.17 24.01
C GLY A 82 -34.49 63.70 22.56
N GLY A 83 -35.52 64.37 22.00
CA GLY A 83 -35.46 64.91 20.62
C GLY A 83 -36.44 66.04 20.17
N THR A 84 -37.77 65.81 20.13
CA THR A 84 -38.89 66.77 19.82
C THR A 84 -38.87 67.70 18.58
N THR A 85 -40.01 67.82 17.87
CA THR A 85 -40.72 69.12 17.63
C THR A 85 -42.10 68.99 16.93
N GLY A 86 -43.09 69.79 17.37
CA GLY A 86 -44.43 70.01 16.73
C GLY A 86 -45.51 68.96 17.06
N GLY A 87 -46.80 69.27 17.31
CA GLY A 87 -47.58 70.53 17.30
C GLY A 87 -48.58 70.57 16.13
N THR A 88 -49.91 70.75 16.28
CA THR A 88 -50.71 71.44 17.33
C THR A 88 -52.15 70.84 17.40
N THR A 89 -52.97 71.20 18.40
CA THR A 89 -54.32 70.64 18.69
C THR A 89 -55.47 71.69 18.64
N THR A 90 -56.71 71.25 18.98
CA THR A 90 -58.00 72.00 19.14
C THR A 90 -58.80 72.26 17.85
N GLY A 91 -60.14 72.13 17.83
CA GLY A 91 -61.08 71.62 18.84
C GLY A 91 -62.57 71.95 18.52
N ASP A 92 -63.48 71.66 19.47
CA ASP A 92 -64.89 72.15 19.55
C ASP A 92 -65.92 71.56 18.54
N PRO A 93 -67.26 71.68 18.75
CA PRO A 93 -68.02 72.10 19.94
C PRO A 93 -69.13 71.12 20.41
N THR A 94 -69.76 71.45 21.54
CA THR A 94 -71.13 71.01 21.92
C THR A 94 -72.15 72.15 21.68
N GLU A 95 -73.37 71.87 21.20
CA GLU A 95 -74.63 72.50 21.69
C GLU A 95 -75.90 71.99 20.96
N ASP A 96 -77.05 72.10 21.63
CA ASP A 96 -78.43 71.91 21.13
C ASP A 96 -79.11 73.29 21.06
N PRO A 97 -79.82 73.61 19.96
CA PRO A 97 -81.15 74.22 20.16
C PRO A 97 -82.23 73.84 19.13
N THR A 98 -83.33 73.27 19.63
CA THR A 98 -84.76 73.62 19.35
C THR A 98 -85.16 74.28 18.00
N ASP A 99 -86.18 73.74 17.31
CA ASP A 99 -87.57 74.31 17.26
C ASP A 99 -88.49 73.64 16.19
N THR A 100 -89.82 73.80 16.36
CA THR A 100 -90.97 73.59 15.44
C THR A 100 -91.49 72.21 15.02
N ASP A 101 -92.79 72.03 15.28
CA ASP A 101 -93.71 70.95 14.87
C ASP A 101 -93.88 70.74 13.35
N THR A 102 -94.24 69.52 12.92
CA THR A 102 -95.66 69.20 12.54
C THR A 102 -95.89 67.71 12.20
N GLU A 103 -97.11 67.22 12.45
CA GLU A 103 -97.54 65.82 12.25
C GLU A 103 -97.80 65.43 10.77
N THR A 104 -97.68 64.16 10.38
CA THR A 104 -98.86 63.26 10.17
C THR A 104 -98.55 61.83 9.66
N THR A 105 -99.04 60.83 10.42
CA THR A 105 -99.58 59.50 10.00
C THR A 105 -98.77 58.51 9.13
N GLY A 106 -98.38 57.38 9.74
CA GLY A 106 -98.04 56.10 9.09
C GLY A 106 -98.09 54.94 10.13
N PRO A 107 -98.39 53.67 9.77
CA PRO A 107 -98.63 52.60 10.75
C PRO A 107 -97.43 51.65 11.00
N ILE A 108 -97.22 51.33 12.27
CA ILE A 108 -96.66 50.10 12.91
C ILE A 108 -95.66 49.23 12.12
N ASP A 109 -94.47 49.05 12.70
CA ASP A 109 -93.71 47.79 12.69
C ASP A 109 -93.13 47.54 14.12
N PRO A 110 -92.80 46.29 14.50
CA PRO A 110 -92.05 45.96 15.72
C PRO A 110 -90.53 46.23 15.57
N PRO A 111 -89.72 46.17 16.65
CA PRO A 111 -88.25 46.20 16.52
C PRO A 111 -87.73 44.96 15.76
N PRO A 112 -86.49 45.00 15.23
CA PRO A 112 -85.84 43.79 14.74
C PRO A 112 -85.67 42.78 15.88
N GLU A 113 -85.78 41.50 15.53
CA GLU A 113 -85.42 40.36 16.36
C GLU A 113 -84.21 39.68 15.70
N CYS A 114 -83.45 38.87 16.43
CA CYS A 114 -82.46 37.97 15.80
C CYS A 114 -83.18 37.06 14.80
N TYR A 115 -82.52 36.81 13.67
CA TYR A 115 -83.01 35.93 12.62
C TYR A 115 -82.00 34.80 12.38
N ASP A 116 -82.47 33.81 11.63
CA ASP A 116 -81.91 32.47 11.41
C ASP A 116 -82.59 32.02 10.10
N ASP A 117 -82.15 32.59 8.97
CA ASP A 117 -82.88 32.49 7.68
C ASP A 117 -82.71 31.10 7.02
N ASP A 118 -81.67 30.33 7.35
CA ASP A 118 -81.45 28.95 6.86
C ASP A 118 -81.87 27.82 7.83
N MET A 119 -82.01 28.10 9.13
CA MET A 119 -82.51 27.20 10.19
C MET A 119 -81.51 26.16 10.71
N ASP A 120 -80.21 26.45 10.73
CA ASP A 120 -79.21 25.61 11.40
C ASP A 120 -79.18 25.76 12.94
N GLY A 121 -79.58 26.92 13.46
CA GLY A 121 -79.69 27.26 14.88
C GLY A 121 -78.70 28.33 15.40
N TYR A 122 -77.79 28.85 14.58
CA TYR A 122 -77.07 30.09 14.85
C TYR A 122 -77.90 31.30 14.37
N ASN A 123 -77.49 32.53 14.68
CA ASN A 123 -78.33 33.72 14.44
C ASN A 123 -77.49 34.94 14.05
N ALA A 124 -77.88 35.67 13.00
CA ALA A 124 -77.38 37.01 12.70
C ALA A 124 -78.30 38.13 13.19
N GLY A 125 -77.71 39.29 13.49
CA GLY A 125 -78.44 40.54 13.72
C GLY A 125 -77.76 41.52 14.68
N PRO A 126 -78.11 42.82 14.61
CA PRO A 126 -77.46 43.88 15.39
C PRO A 126 -77.84 43.93 16.88
N ASP A 127 -78.81 43.12 17.31
CA ASP A 127 -79.22 42.97 18.73
C ASP A 127 -78.86 41.57 19.29
N CYS A 128 -78.04 40.78 18.57
CA CYS A 128 -77.64 39.42 18.96
C CYS A 128 -76.31 39.37 19.76
N GLU A 129 -75.71 40.52 20.07
CA GLU A 129 -74.40 40.67 20.73
C GLU A 129 -74.32 40.14 22.18
N ASP A 130 -75.43 39.68 22.77
CA ASP A 130 -75.49 39.17 24.16
C ASP A 130 -74.82 37.77 24.33
N ASP A 131 -74.63 36.99 23.26
CA ASP A 131 -73.79 35.77 23.26
C ASP A 131 -73.00 35.62 21.94
N PRO A 132 -71.72 36.04 21.91
CA PRO A 132 -70.86 35.91 20.73
C PRO A 132 -70.60 34.49 20.25
N SER A 133 -70.93 33.44 21.02
CA SER A 133 -70.80 32.05 20.58
C SER A 133 -72.01 31.53 19.79
N GLN A 134 -72.97 32.41 19.49
CA GLN A 134 -74.19 32.11 18.72
C GLN A 134 -74.37 33.03 17.49
N LEU A 135 -73.39 33.90 17.22
CA LEU A 135 -73.43 34.89 16.14
C LEU A 135 -73.00 34.26 14.81
N ASP A 136 -73.91 34.20 13.85
CA ASP A 136 -73.63 33.71 12.50
C ASP A 136 -72.83 34.75 11.66
N CYS A 137 -71.96 34.27 10.77
CA CYS A 137 -71.21 35.07 9.80
C CYS A 137 -71.73 35.00 8.36
N ASP A 138 -72.52 33.98 7.96
CA ASP A 138 -73.32 33.98 6.71
C ASP A 138 -74.64 33.17 6.86
N ASP A 139 -75.61 33.77 7.56
CA ASP A 139 -77.00 33.35 7.90
C ASP A 139 -77.89 32.84 6.72
N GLY A 140 -77.31 32.67 5.53
CA GLY A 140 -77.93 32.06 4.35
C GLY A 140 -77.32 30.72 3.90
N ASP A 141 -76.26 30.22 4.56
CA ASP A 141 -75.64 28.92 4.26
C ASP A 141 -75.02 28.26 5.52
N GLY A 142 -75.86 27.62 6.35
CA GLY A 142 -75.53 26.85 7.57
C GLY A 142 -74.62 25.63 7.43
N ALA A 143 -73.69 25.67 6.46
CA ALA A 143 -72.36 25.07 6.56
C ALA A 143 -71.31 26.04 7.16
N ILE A 144 -71.64 27.33 7.27
CA ILE A 144 -70.80 28.43 7.76
C ILE A 144 -71.43 28.93 9.07
N ASN A 145 -70.89 28.53 10.23
CA ASN A 145 -71.42 28.91 11.55
C ASN A 145 -70.43 28.63 12.70
N PRO A 146 -70.61 29.24 13.91
CA PRO A 146 -69.81 29.01 15.13
C PRO A 146 -69.62 27.57 15.66
N GLY A 147 -70.16 26.55 14.98
CA GLY A 147 -69.94 25.14 15.32
C GLY A 147 -69.61 24.23 14.13
N ALA A 148 -69.25 24.80 12.98
CA ALA A 148 -68.76 24.05 11.82
C ALA A 148 -67.37 23.43 12.08
N GLU A 149 -66.93 22.58 11.15
CA GLU A 149 -65.55 22.06 11.08
C GLU A 149 -64.90 22.67 9.84
N GLU A 150 -63.72 23.27 9.98
CA GLU A 150 -63.02 23.97 8.90
C GLU A 150 -62.80 23.10 7.66
N VAL A 151 -63.17 23.64 6.49
CA VAL A 151 -62.92 23.10 5.17
C VAL A 151 -62.05 24.09 4.42
N CYS A 152 -60.94 23.62 3.86
CA CYS A 152 -59.90 24.45 3.26
C CYS A 152 -60.31 24.99 1.87
N ASP A 153 -61.37 25.82 1.81
CA ASP A 153 -61.94 26.42 0.60
C ASP A 153 -61.86 27.95 0.53
N GLY A 154 -61.26 28.60 1.54
CA GLY A 154 -61.02 30.04 1.60
C GLY A 154 -62.15 30.83 2.26
N ILE A 155 -62.97 30.18 3.08
CA ILE A 155 -64.07 30.76 3.86
C ILE A 155 -63.82 30.47 5.34
N ASP A 156 -64.10 31.45 6.21
CA ASP A 156 -64.19 31.25 7.67
C ASP A 156 -65.44 30.40 7.97
N ASN A 157 -65.34 29.06 7.91
CA ASN A 157 -66.52 28.22 8.10
C ASN A 157 -66.98 28.22 9.56
N ASN A 158 -66.03 28.29 10.51
CA ASN A 158 -66.33 28.25 11.95
C ASN A 158 -66.63 29.63 12.58
N CYS A 159 -66.57 30.71 11.81
CA CYS A 159 -66.81 32.09 12.25
C CYS A 159 -65.93 32.59 13.43
N ASP A 160 -64.75 32.00 13.72
CA ASP A 160 -63.86 32.51 14.79
C ASP A 160 -63.01 33.74 14.40
N GLY A 161 -63.06 34.14 13.13
CA GLY A 161 -62.32 35.27 12.56
C GLY A 161 -60.97 34.88 11.95
N GLY A 162 -60.68 33.58 11.86
CA GLY A 162 -59.67 32.98 10.99
C GLY A 162 -60.14 32.83 9.53
N VAL A 163 -59.38 32.06 8.73
CA VAL A 163 -59.77 31.45 7.44
C VAL A 163 -58.89 30.20 7.22
N ASP A 164 -59.50 29.05 6.95
CA ASP A 164 -58.83 27.76 6.68
C ASP A 164 -57.96 27.27 7.87
N GLU A 165 -58.51 27.36 9.09
CA GLU A 165 -57.75 27.19 10.33
C GLU A 165 -57.37 25.72 10.61
N GLY A 166 -56.06 25.44 10.61
CA GLY A 166 -55.52 24.08 10.83
C GLY A 166 -55.34 23.25 9.55
N CYS A 167 -55.62 23.83 8.38
CA CYS A 167 -55.30 23.24 7.09
C CYS A 167 -53.77 22.99 6.93
N PRO A 168 -53.32 21.84 6.38
CA PRO A 168 -51.89 21.54 6.17
C PRO A 168 -51.13 22.53 5.29
N CYS A 169 -51.85 23.23 4.41
CA CYS A 169 -51.38 24.32 3.56
C CYS A 169 -52.57 25.21 3.21
N GLN A 170 -52.31 26.46 2.79
CA GLN A 170 -53.32 27.42 2.38
C GLN A 170 -53.50 27.40 0.85
N PRO A 171 -54.71 27.67 0.29
CA PRO A 171 -54.94 27.64 -1.15
C PRO A 171 -53.99 28.55 -1.95
N GLY A 172 -53.13 27.94 -2.78
CA GLY A 172 -52.09 28.64 -3.53
C GLY A 172 -50.70 28.69 -2.88
N ASP A 173 -50.50 28.09 -1.71
CA ASP A 173 -49.15 27.79 -1.20
C ASP A 173 -48.38 26.89 -2.18
N GLU A 174 -47.08 27.19 -2.33
CA GLU A 174 -46.13 26.41 -3.12
C GLU A 174 -44.98 25.93 -2.22
N ALA A 175 -44.69 24.63 -2.23
CA ALA A 175 -43.63 24.02 -1.45
C ALA A 175 -42.67 23.19 -2.34
N PRO A 176 -41.34 23.29 -2.14
CA PRO A 176 -40.40 22.39 -2.81
C PRO A 176 -40.59 20.96 -2.28
N CYS A 177 -40.39 19.98 -3.15
CA CYS A 177 -40.63 18.58 -2.84
C CYS A 177 -39.63 17.67 -3.55
N TYR A 178 -39.30 16.54 -2.93
CA TYR A 178 -38.42 15.54 -3.52
C TYR A 178 -38.78 14.14 -3.02
N GLY A 179 -38.97 13.21 -3.96
CA GLY A 179 -39.34 11.82 -3.67
C GLY A 179 -38.15 10.85 -3.60
N GLY A 180 -36.95 11.31 -3.93
CA GLY A 180 -35.70 10.53 -3.84
C GLY A 180 -35.04 10.60 -2.45
N PRO A 181 -33.86 9.97 -2.29
CA PRO A 181 -33.01 10.16 -1.11
C PRO A 181 -32.58 11.64 -0.96
N PRO A 182 -32.67 12.28 0.21
CA PRO A 182 -32.31 13.70 0.37
C PRO A 182 -30.88 14.06 -0.07
N GLU A 183 -29.97 13.08 -0.10
CA GLU A 183 -28.60 13.22 -0.59
C GLU A 183 -28.48 13.42 -2.10
N THR A 184 -29.49 13.05 -2.90
CA THR A 184 -29.50 13.22 -4.37
C THR A 184 -30.28 14.45 -4.86
N GLU A 185 -30.79 15.29 -3.96
CA GLU A 185 -31.56 16.49 -4.32
C GLU A 185 -30.65 17.60 -4.88
N GLY A 186 -30.67 17.80 -6.21
CA GLY A 186 -29.86 18.81 -6.90
C GLY A 186 -28.46 18.33 -7.33
N VAL A 187 -28.24 17.01 -7.34
CA VAL A 187 -27.05 16.35 -7.92
C VAL A 187 -27.42 15.81 -9.31
N GLY A 188 -26.50 15.86 -10.27
CA GLY A 188 -26.75 15.38 -11.63
C GLY A 188 -27.95 16.05 -12.32
N GLU A 189 -28.78 15.25 -12.99
CA GLU A 189 -30.07 15.70 -13.52
C GLU A 189 -31.19 15.73 -12.46
N CYS A 190 -30.95 15.27 -11.22
CA CYS A 190 -31.97 15.26 -10.18
C CYS A 190 -32.37 16.66 -9.70
N ALA A 191 -33.68 16.88 -9.64
CA ALA A 191 -34.26 18.17 -9.32
C ALA A 191 -35.43 18.03 -8.33
N ALA A 192 -35.50 18.97 -7.39
CA ALA A 192 -36.70 19.20 -6.59
C ALA A 192 -37.86 19.61 -7.50
N GLY A 193 -39.03 18.99 -7.27
CA GLY A 193 -40.28 19.42 -7.86
C GLY A 193 -40.97 20.50 -7.04
N LEU A 194 -42.20 20.80 -7.42
CA LEU A 194 -43.11 21.68 -6.68
C LEU A 194 -44.41 20.94 -6.31
N GLN A 195 -44.86 21.10 -5.07
CA GLN A 195 -46.23 20.81 -4.67
C GLN A 195 -46.98 22.14 -4.55
N THR A 196 -48.21 22.18 -5.07
CA THR A 196 -49.14 23.30 -4.87
C THR A 196 -50.28 22.83 -3.98
N CYS A 197 -50.74 23.68 -3.07
CA CYS A 197 -51.91 23.38 -2.26
C CYS A 197 -53.20 23.45 -3.09
N VAL A 198 -53.98 22.36 -3.07
CA VAL A 198 -55.29 22.23 -3.72
C VAL A 198 -56.24 21.58 -2.72
N ASP A 199 -57.40 22.18 -2.48
CA ASP A 199 -58.43 21.69 -1.55
C ASP A 199 -57.85 21.30 -0.16
N GLY A 200 -56.95 22.15 0.37
CA GLY A 200 -56.26 21.95 1.65
C GLY A 200 -55.12 20.93 1.68
N GLN A 201 -54.76 20.31 0.55
CA GLN A 201 -53.70 19.31 0.49
C GLN A 201 -52.63 19.64 -0.56
N LEU A 202 -51.38 19.35 -0.24
CA LEU A 202 -50.27 19.42 -1.20
C LEU A 202 -50.48 18.38 -2.30
N SER A 203 -50.38 18.81 -3.56
CA SER A 203 -50.50 17.96 -4.75
C SER A 203 -49.46 16.84 -4.81
N ASP A 204 -49.56 15.93 -5.79
CA ASP A 204 -48.39 15.15 -6.21
C ASP A 204 -47.23 16.11 -6.57
N CYS A 205 -46.00 15.74 -6.23
CA CYS A 205 -44.80 16.52 -6.50
C CYS A 205 -44.52 16.62 -8.02
N GLN A 206 -44.78 17.80 -8.61
CA GLN A 206 -44.69 18.03 -10.05
C GLN A 206 -43.28 18.48 -10.45
N GLY A 207 -42.76 17.91 -11.55
CA GLY A 207 -41.49 18.35 -12.14
C GLY A 207 -40.22 17.89 -11.40
N GLN A 208 -40.35 17.06 -10.37
CA GLN A 208 -39.19 16.39 -9.76
C GLN A 208 -38.51 15.44 -10.76
N ILE A 209 -37.19 15.29 -10.62
CA ILE A 209 -36.39 14.26 -11.28
C ILE A 209 -35.68 13.50 -10.17
N THR A 210 -35.93 12.19 -10.09
CA THR A 210 -35.43 11.28 -9.04
C THR A 210 -34.53 10.21 -9.64
N PRO A 211 -33.59 9.62 -8.89
CA PRO A 211 -32.60 8.66 -9.41
C PRO A 211 -33.19 7.54 -10.26
N THR A 212 -32.49 7.24 -11.36
CA THR A 212 -32.75 6.11 -12.27
C THR A 212 -31.45 5.42 -12.68
N ASP A 213 -31.53 4.18 -13.16
CA ASP A 213 -30.36 3.44 -13.67
C ASP A 213 -29.66 4.22 -14.81
N GLU A 214 -28.32 4.30 -14.79
CA GLU A 214 -27.50 5.05 -15.76
C GLU A 214 -27.71 4.66 -17.23
N ILE A 215 -27.70 5.65 -18.13
CA ILE A 215 -27.82 5.45 -19.58
C ILE A 215 -26.74 6.25 -20.30
N CYS A 216 -25.60 5.61 -20.63
CA CYS A 216 -24.41 6.29 -21.17
C CYS A 216 -24.70 7.34 -22.26
N ASN A 217 -24.74 8.61 -21.86
CA ASN A 217 -25.13 9.76 -22.70
C ASN A 217 -24.43 11.09 -22.32
N GLY A 218 -23.65 11.11 -21.23
CA GLY A 218 -22.91 12.27 -20.73
C GLY A 218 -23.68 13.08 -19.67
N LEU A 219 -24.53 12.41 -18.88
CA LEU A 219 -25.31 12.96 -17.77
C LEU A 219 -25.18 12.04 -16.54
N ASP A 220 -25.71 12.48 -15.41
CA ASP A 220 -25.76 11.75 -14.14
C ASP A 220 -27.25 11.49 -13.83
N GLU A 221 -27.68 10.24 -14.02
CA GLU A 221 -29.09 9.81 -13.96
C GLU A 221 -29.48 9.18 -12.61
N ASN A 222 -28.53 8.61 -11.88
CA ASN A 222 -28.70 8.11 -10.51
C ASN A 222 -28.34 9.15 -9.44
N CYS A 223 -27.76 10.27 -9.86
CA CYS A 223 -27.58 11.51 -9.11
C CYS A 223 -26.58 11.37 -7.96
N ASN A 224 -25.39 10.85 -8.28
CA ASN A 224 -24.32 10.54 -7.31
C ASN A 224 -23.04 11.40 -7.46
N ASP A 225 -23.01 12.36 -8.40
CA ASP A 225 -21.87 13.24 -8.75
C ASP A 225 -20.75 12.56 -9.59
N GLU A 226 -20.99 11.32 -10.06
CA GLU A 226 -20.27 10.65 -11.16
C GLU A 226 -21.11 10.72 -12.46
N ILE A 227 -20.59 10.27 -13.61
CA ILE A 227 -21.25 10.42 -14.93
C ILE A 227 -21.06 9.14 -15.75
N ASP A 228 -22.17 8.59 -16.26
CA ASP A 228 -22.23 7.37 -17.06
C ASP A 228 -21.61 6.11 -16.38
N GLU A 229 -21.34 6.10 -15.08
CA GLU A 229 -20.65 4.98 -14.42
C GLU A 229 -21.53 3.71 -14.35
N GLY A 230 -20.89 2.54 -14.19
CA GLY A 230 -21.57 1.24 -14.39
C GLY A 230 -21.99 0.96 -15.85
N VAL A 231 -21.93 1.95 -16.75
CA VAL A 231 -22.19 1.82 -18.20
C VAL A 231 -21.04 2.33 -19.09
N LEU A 232 -20.03 3.01 -18.54
CA LEU A 232 -18.76 3.28 -19.22
C LEU A 232 -17.98 1.99 -19.53
N THR A 233 -17.17 2.03 -20.58
CA THR A 233 -16.13 1.00 -20.81
C THR A 233 -14.83 1.35 -20.09
N VAL A 234 -13.87 0.42 -20.06
CA VAL A 234 -12.52 0.62 -19.51
C VAL A 234 -11.73 1.80 -20.13
N CYS A 235 -12.11 2.30 -21.32
CA CYS A 235 -11.52 3.53 -21.86
C CYS A 235 -12.24 4.82 -21.39
N GLY A 236 -13.17 4.71 -20.44
CA GLY A 236 -14.02 5.82 -19.97
C GLY A 236 -15.04 6.32 -21.01
N TRP A 237 -15.44 5.49 -21.99
CA TRP A 237 -16.32 5.88 -23.11
C TRP A 237 -17.57 5.00 -23.20
N CYS A 238 -18.63 5.50 -23.83
CA CYS A 238 -19.85 4.73 -24.05
C CYS A 238 -19.70 3.53 -25.00
N PRO A 239 -20.29 2.35 -24.66
CA PRO A 239 -20.38 1.20 -25.55
C PRO A 239 -20.97 1.53 -26.93
N GLY A 240 -20.34 1.01 -27.99
CA GLY A 240 -20.81 1.16 -29.37
C GLY A 240 -20.19 2.31 -30.18
N ALA A 241 -19.32 3.13 -29.59
CA ALA A 241 -18.54 4.14 -30.34
C ALA A 241 -17.60 3.51 -31.39
N ASN A 242 -17.00 2.37 -31.06
CA ASN A 242 -16.29 1.45 -31.96
C ASN A 242 -16.32 0.03 -31.31
N PRO A 243 -16.40 -1.09 -32.05
CA PRO A 243 -16.24 -2.42 -31.44
C PRO A 243 -14.78 -2.77 -31.13
N ASP A 244 -13.81 -2.24 -31.89
CA ASP A 244 -12.38 -2.39 -31.63
C ASP A 244 -11.89 -1.18 -30.81
N VAL A 245 -12.09 -1.16 -29.48
CA VAL A 245 -11.57 -0.05 -28.65
C VAL A 245 -10.26 -0.46 -27.98
N THR A 246 -9.19 0.26 -28.29
CA THR A 246 -7.88 0.11 -27.65
C THR A 246 -7.60 1.36 -26.82
N CYS A 247 -7.54 1.23 -25.50
CA CYS A 247 -7.18 2.34 -24.61
C CYS A 247 -5.64 2.42 -24.54
N GLU A 248 -4.99 3.03 -25.53
CA GLU A 248 -3.55 3.36 -25.44
C GLU A 248 -3.35 4.69 -24.72
N GLU A 249 -2.97 4.64 -23.45
CA GLU A 249 -2.52 5.80 -22.68
C GLU A 249 -1.04 6.09 -22.98
N ASN A 250 -0.66 7.36 -22.93
CA ASN A 250 0.74 7.71 -22.75
C ASN A 250 1.16 7.23 -21.35
N VAL A 251 2.37 6.70 -21.21
CA VAL A 251 2.93 6.52 -19.85
C VAL A 251 3.29 7.89 -19.28
N CYS A 252 3.25 8.04 -17.95
CA CYS A 252 3.57 9.23 -17.13
C CYS A 252 2.42 10.14 -16.61
N PRO A 253 1.20 10.24 -17.18
CA PRO A 253 0.14 11.09 -16.61
C PRO A 253 -0.44 10.53 -15.30
N ASP A 254 -0.85 9.27 -15.30
CA ASP A 254 -1.66 8.63 -14.25
C ASP A 254 -1.02 7.29 -13.82
N ALA A 255 0.24 7.35 -13.38
CA ALA A 255 1.03 6.21 -12.93
C ALA A 255 0.69 5.80 -11.49
N GLU A 256 0.29 4.54 -11.28
CA GLU A 256 -0.01 3.98 -9.95
C GLU A 256 1.26 3.60 -9.18
N GLU A 257 2.19 2.91 -9.83
CA GLU A 257 3.52 2.59 -9.26
C GLU A 257 4.60 2.63 -10.36
N LEU A 258 5.64 3.43 -10.12
CA LEU A 258 6.88 3.52 -10.90
C LEU A 258 8.04 3.10 -10.00
N ASN A 259 8.87 2.15 -10.45
CA ASN A 259 9.94 1.66 -9.60
C ASN A 259 11.19 1.32 -10.43
N GLY A 260 12.27 2.10 -10.27
CA GLY A 260 13.48 1.99 -11.09
C GLY A 260 13.35 2.66 -12.47
N LEU A 261 12.28 3.44 -12.68
CA LEU A 261 12.02 4.19 -13.91
C LEU A 261 12.00 5.69 -13.62
N ASP A 262 12.55 6.47 -14.54
CA ASP A 262 12.34 7.92 -14.63
C ASP A 262 11.34 8.22 -15.76
N CYS A 263 10.59 9.31 -15.62
CA CYS A 263 9.39 9.59 -16.40
C CYS A 263 9.38 11.03 -16.91
N ASP A 264 9.68 11.18 -18.20
CA ASP A 264 9.52 12.44 -18.92
C ASP A 264 8.13 12.50 -19.58
N PRO A 265 7.28 13.51 -19.31
CA PRO A 265 5.96 13.63 -19.93
C PRO A 265 5.96 13.86 -21.45
N ASP A 266 7.08 14.31 -22.04
CA ASP A 266 7.23 14.49 -23.49
C ASP A 266 7.90 13.27 -24.17
N ASP A 267 8.86 12.59 -23.50
CA ASP A 267 9.66 11.48 -24.08
C ASP A 267 9.29 10.05 -23.57
N GLY A 268 8.53 9.91 -22.47
CA GLY A 268 8.05 8.64 -21.91
C GLY A 268 8.81 8.12 -20.68
N ALA A 269 8.54 6.87 -20.29
CA ALA A 269 9.20 6.21 -19.15
C ALA A 269 10.46 5.45 -19.60
N THR A 270 11.59 5.65 -18.92
CA THR A 270 12.87 4.97 -19.18
C THR A 270 13.49 4.48 -17.87
N LEU A 271 14.61 3.74 -17.92
CA LEU A 271 15.36 3.41 -16.71
C LEU A 271 15.94 4.68 -16.08
N GLY A 272 15.61 4.94 -14.81
CA GLY A 272 16.09 6.14 -14.11
C GLY A 272 17.55 6.04 -13.70
N GLU A 273 18.24 7.19 -13.61
CA GLU A 273 19.59 7.23 -13.01
C GLU A 273 19.54 7.05 -11.47
N GLU A 274 18.39 7.30 -10.84
CA GLU A 274 18.09 7.01 -9.42
C GLU A 274 16.63 6.50 -9.26
N THR A 275 16.22 6.17 -8.03
CA THR A 275 14.85 5.78 -7.60
C THR A 275 14.24 4.51 -8.20
N VAL A 276 14.88 3.37 -7.90
CA VAL A 276 14.13 2.22 -7.37
C VAL A 276 13.53 2.64 -6.01
N GLU A 277 12.24 2.44 -5.75
CA GLU A 277 11.64 2.70 -4.43
C GLU A 277 11.74 1.44 -3.55
N LEU A 278 12.73 1.44 -2.66
CA LEU A 278 12.99 0.43 -1.64
C LEU A 278 12.27 0.80 -0.35
N ASN A 279 10.95 1.00 -0.44
CA ASN A 279 10.05 1.37 0.66
C ASN A 279 10.10 0.43 1.88
N HIS A 280 10.78 -0.73 1.77
CA HIS A 280 10.83 -1.78 2.77
C HIS A 280 12.26 -2.31 3.02
N ILE A 281 12.63 -2.45 4.30
CA ILE A 281 13.84 -3.16 4.74
C ILE A 281 13.49 -4.36 5.62
N TRP A 282 14.10 -5.51 5.30
CA TRP A 282 13.73 -6.82 5.81
C TRP A 282 14.79 -7.40 6.76
N ILE A 283 14.62 -7.18 8.06
CA ILE A 283 15.67 -7.38 9.07
C ILE A 283 15.40 -8.62 9.96
N PRO A 284 16.25 -9.68 9.91
CA PRO A 284 16.04 -10.92 10.65
C PRO A 284 16.48 -10.82 12.13
N SER A 285 15.54 -11.16 13.01
CA SER A 285 15.67 -11.13 14.48
C SER A 285 16.17 -12.50 15.00
N THR A 286 17.48 -12.67 15.20
CA THR A 286 18.08 -14.02 15.30
C THR A 286 17.71 -14.83 16.53
N ASN A 287 17.36 -14.19 17.65
CA ASN A 287 16.96 -14.86 18.89
C ASN A 287 15.45 -15.14 18.94
N GLU A 288 14.65 -14.43 18.13
CA GLU A 288 13.19 -14.58 18.06
C GLU A 288 12.76 -15.54 16.95
N ASN A 289 13.65 -15.85 16.00
CA ASN A 289 13.36 -16.66 14.79
C ASN A 289 12.28 -16.02 13.91
N ARG A 290 12.36 -14.69 13.77
CA ARG A 290 11.43 -13.88 12.97
C ARG A 290 12.15 -13.01 11.96
N LEU A 291 11.42 -12.65 10.91
CA LEU A 291 11.74 -11.55 10.02
C LEU A 291 10.83 -10.36 10.37
N GLY A 292 11.34 -9.13 10.28
CA GLY A 292 10.50 -7.93 10.30
C GLY A 292 10.64 -7.16 8.99
N LYS A 293 9.51 -6.75 8.39
CA LYS A 293 9.37 -5.80 7.29
C LYS A 293 9.18 -4.42 7.93
N TYR A 294 10.10 -3.50 7.68
CA TYR A 294 10.05 -2.14 8.21
C TYR A 294 9.95 -1.14 7.07
N ASN A 295 9.11 -0.11 7.20
CA ASN A 295 9.09 1.01 6.26
C ASN A 295 10.43 1.77 6.33
N THR A 296 11.03 2.12 5.19
CA THR A 296 12.38 2.73 5.13
C THR A 296 12.40 4.23 5.38
N GLU A 297 11.27 4.94 5.30
CA GLU A 297 11.17 6.34 5.69
C GLU A 297 10.94 6.48 7.20
N THR A 298 9.87 5.86 7.73
CA THR A 298 9.39 6.02 9.11
C THR A 298 10.06 5.08 10.11
N GLY A 299 10.62 3.95 9.65
CA GLY A 299 11.13 2.86 10.49
C GLY A 299 10.03 2.07 11.22
N GLU A 300 8.77 2.26 10.84
CA GLU A 300 7.64 1.52 11.39
C GLU A 300 7.72 0.03 11.03
N LEU A 301 7.39 -0.85 11.99
CA LEU A 301 7.28 -2.28 11.76
C LEU A 301 5.92 -2.60 11.15
N LEU A 302 5.89 -2.89 9.86
CA LEU A 302 4.67 -3.24 9.14
C LEU A 302 4.25 -4.69 9.44
N GLY A 303 5.17 -5.64 9.23
CA GLY A 303 4.89 -7.08 9.39
C GLY A 303 6.01 -7.85 10.09
N LYS A 304 5.67 -8.90 10.86
CA LYS A 304 6.65 -9.65 11.68
C LYS A 304 6.44 -11.18 11.71
N TYR A 305 6.88 -11.80 10.63
CA TYR A 305 6.63 -13.19 10.22
C TYR A 305 7.50 -14.22 10.96
N ASN A 306 6.98 -15.43 11.16
CA ASN A 306 7.69 -16.53 11.83
C ASN A 306 8.45 -17.39 10.82
N ILE A 307 9.75 -17.59 11.03
CA ILE A 307 10.63 -18.30 10.08
C ILE A 307 11.53 -19.32 10.80
N GLY A 308 12.48 -19.91 10.07
CA GLY A 308 13.42 -20.90 10.61
C GLY A 308 14.31 -20.38 11.73
N SER A 309 14.95 -21.31 12.45
CA SER A 309 15.71 -20.96 13.64
C SER A 309 17.06 -20.30 13.33
N SER A 310 17.42 -19.30 14.13
CA SER A 310 18.64 -18.48 13.93
C SER A 310 18.77 -17.94 12.48
N PRO A 311 17.82 -17.11 12.02
CA PRO A 311 17.91 -16.43 10.71
C PRO A 311 19.16 -15.54 10.65
N SER A 312 19.64 -15.24 9.44
CA SER A 312 20.90 -14.47 9.31
C SER A 312 21.23 -13.76 8.01
N ARG A 313 20.70 -14.17 6.87
CA ARG A 313 20.82 -13.44 5.61
C ARG A 313 19.43 -13.12 5.16
N THR A 314 19.25 -11.94 4.59
CA THR A 314 18.18 -11.64 3.67
C THR A 314 18.79 -11.52 2.28
N SER A 315 18.05 -11.92 1.26
CA SER A 315 18.13 -11.36 -0.09
C SER A 315 16.72 -10.93 -0.45
N ILE A 316 16.59 -9.90 -1.26
CA ILE A 316 15.30 -9.53 -1.86
C ILE A 316 15.29 -10.09 -3.29
N ASP A 317 14.11 -10.38 -3.82
CA ASP A 317 13.93 -10.85 -5.20
C ASP A 317 13.20 -9.81 -6.07
N GLN A 318 12.99 -10.09 -7.35
CA GLN A 318 12.41 -9.14 -8.32
C GLN A 318 10.91 -8.87 -8.10
N ASN A 319 10.24 -9.59 -7.19
CA ASN A 319 8.90 -9.29 -6.68
C ASN A 319 8.94 -8.59 -5.30
N PHE A 320 10.13 -8.17 -4.85
CA PHE A 320 10.46 -7.65 -3.51
C PHE A 320 10.34 -8.67 -2.36
N ASP A 321 10.17 -9.97 -2.67
CA ASP A 321 9.99 -10.98 -1.64
C ASP A 321 11.32 -11.28 -0.90
N ALA A 322 11.23 -11.51 0.40
CA ALA A 322 12.39 -11.60 1.28
C ALA A 322 12.82 -13.06 1.54
N TRP A 323 13.98 -13.43 0.99
CA TRP A 323 14.58 -14.75 1.09
C TRP A 323 15.56 -14.86 2.26
N VAL A 324 15.16 -15.58 3.32
CA VAL A 324 15.86 -15.55 4.62
C VAL A 324 16.53 -16.87 5.02
N ALA A 325 17.86 -16.87 5.04
CA ALA A 325 18.68 -18.04 5.37
C ALA A 325 18.79 -18.29 6.90
N CYS A 326 18.34 -19.47 7.34
CA CYS A 326 18.20 -19.87 8.74
C CYS A 326 19.23 -20.94 9.14
N ARG A 327 20.22 -20.53 9.94
CA ARG A 327 21.37 -21.37 10.33
C ARG A 327 21.02 -22.54 11.23
N GLY A 328 20.02 -22.38 12.08
CA GLY A 328 19.71 -23.32 13.15
C GLY A 328 18.99 -24.58 12.68
N ASN A 329 18.24 -24.49 11.57
CA ASN A 329 17.47 -25.61 11.01
C ASN A 329 17.84 -25.99 9.58
N ALA A 330 18.93 -25.43 9.02
CA ALA A 330 19.45 -25.75 7.67
C ALA A 330 18.46 -25.44 6.52
N ARG A 331 17.70 -24.32 6.65
CA ARG A 331 16.65 -23.93 5.70
C ARG A 331 16.71 -22.48 5.25
N VAL A 332 16.07 -22.18 4.13
CA VAL A 332 15.70 -20.82 3.67
C VAL A 332 14.17 -20.73 3.56
N TYR A 333 13.64 -19.52 3.65
CA TYR A 333 12.22 -19.20 3.56
C TYR A 333 12.08 -17.99 2.64
N GLN A 334 11.10 -17.99 1.74
CA GLN A 334 10.58 -16.77 1.12
C GLN A 334 9.53 -16.17 2.07
N VAL A 335 9.47 -14.85 2.12
CA VAL A 335 8.35 -14.11 2.74
C VAL A 335 7.85 -13.11 1.72
N TRP A 336 6.58 -13.21 1.34
CA TRP A 336 6.01 -12.37 0.29
C TRP A 336 5.89 -10.91 0.73
N ALA A 337 6.15 -9.97 -0.19
CA ALA A 337 6.05 -8.54 0.07
C ALA A 337 4.62 -8.00 -0.02
N GLN A 338 3.81 -8.60 -0.87
CA GLN A 338 2.40 -8.30 -1.15
C GLN A 338 1.62 -9.62 -1.33
N ASN A 339 0.30 -9.55 -1.59
CA ASN A 339 -0.56 -10.70 -1.94
C ASN A 339 -0.60 -11.82 -0.88
N CYS A 340 -0.60 -11.47 0.40
CA CYS A 340 -0.80 -12.39 1.52
C CYS A 340 -1.59 -11.72 2.65
N ASP A 341 -2.33 -12.50 3.43
CA ASP A 341 -3.03 -11.99 4.62
C ASP A 341 -2.01 -11.76 5.76
N GLU A 342 -1.59 -10.51 5.98
CA GLU A 342 -0.67 -10.18 7.09
C GLU A 342 -1.28 -10.45 8.49
N SER A 343 -2.59 -10.72 8.59
CA SER A 343 -3.24 -11.19 9.82
C SER A 343 -3.08 -12.70 10.07
N ASP A 344 -2.81 -13.52 9.04
CA ASP A 344 -2.29 -14.89 9.20
C ASP A 344 -0.77 -14.95 8.97
N PRO A 345 0.07 -14.99 10.03
CA PRO A 345 1.52 -15.05 9.91
C PRO A 345 2.05 -16.40 9.39
N LEU A 346 1.19 -17.31 8.93
CA LEU A 346 1.55 -18.49 8.12
C LEU A 346 1.33 -18.27 6.61
N ASP A 347 0.54 -17.29 6.20
CA ASP A 347 0.19 -17.11 4.80
C ASP A 347 1.34 -16.47 4.00
N CYS A 348 1.90 -15.36 4.50
CA CYS A 348 3.03 -14.69 3.85
C CYS A 348 4.34 -15.51 3.76
N VAL A 349 4.44 -16.71 4.37
CA VAL A 349 5.71 -17.46 4.48
C VAL A 349 5.69 -18.74 3.64
N ARG A 350 6.57 -18.83 2.63
CA ARG A 350 6.59 -19.92 1.64
C ARG A 350 7.97 -20.59 1.49
N PRO A 351 8.01 -21.88 1.08
CA PRO A 351 6.94 -22.85 1.26
C PRO A 351 6.79 -23.16 2.77
N PRO A 352 5.63 -23.68 3.23
CA PRO A 352 5.43 -24.03 4.65
C PRO A 352 6.53 -24.95 5.21
N GLY A 353 7.30 -24.42 6.15
CA GLY A 353 8.44 -25.11 6.76
C GLY A 353 9.81 -24.88 6.07
N GLY A 354 9.87 -24.19 4.93
CA GLY A 354 11.10 -23.72 4.26
C GLY A 354 11.85 -24.77 3.45
N ILE A 355 12.71 -24.32 2.52
CA ILE A 355 13.49 -25.17 1.59
C ILE A 355 14.79 -25.63 2.27
N ALA A 356 15.22 -26.88 2.04
CA ALA A 356 16.40 -27.47 2.68
C ALA A 356 17.70 -27.18 1.90
N VAL A 357 18.62 -26.42 2.51
CA VAL A 357 19.77 -25.78 1.83
C VAL A 357 21.14 -26.14 2.42
N GLY A 358 21.20 -27.17 3.26
CA GLY A 358 22.45 -27.67 3.83
C GLY A 358 22.84 -27.06 5.17
N GLY A 359 23.92 -27.58 5.75
CA GLY A 359 24.37 -27.31 7.11
C GLY A 359 24.71 -25.84 7.38
N GLY A 360 23.78 -25.13 8.02
CA GLY A 360 24.01 -23.78 8.56
C GLY A 360 24.23 -22.73 7.48
N PRO A 361 23.22 -22.44 6.62
CA PRO A 361 23.35 -21.53 5.50
C PRO A 361 23.75 -20.12 5.95
N ARG A 362 24.67 -19.49 5.20
CA ARG A 362 25.25 -18.18 5.53
C ARG A 362 25.28 -17.19 4.38
N THR A 363 24.72 -17.52 3.21
CA THR A 363 24.40 -16.56 2.16
C THR A 363 22.95 -16.70 1.73
N ALA A 364 22.39 -15.61 1.22
CA ALA A 364 21.27 -15.55 0.31
C ALA A 364 21.60 -14.39 -0.64
N VAL A 365 21.39 -14.56 -1.93
CA VAL A 365 21.55 -13.56 -2.99
C VAL A 365 20.74 -14.02 -4.20
N THR A 366 20.01 -13.12 -4.85
CA THR A 366 19.16 -13.41 -6.02
C THR A 366 19.90 -13.05 -7.32
N ASP A 367 19.72 -13.83 -8.39
CA ASP A 367 20.33 -13.60 -9.71
C ASP A 367 19.39 -12.94 -10.74
N GLU A 368 19.91 -12.59 -11.92
CA GLU A 368 19.17 -11.87 -12.99
C GLU A 368 17.86 -12.58 -13.42
N LYS A 369 17.75 -13.90 -13.19
CA LYS A 369 16.59 -14.74 -13.56
C LYS A 369 15.70 -15.04 -12.36
N ASN A 370 15.78 -14.21 -11.32
CA ASN A 370 15.06 -14.33 -10.06
C ASN A 370 15.38 -15.62 -9.25
N ARG A 371 16.51 -16.29 -9.53
CA ARG A 371 16.89 -17.55 -8.85
C ARG A 371 17.75 -17.27 -7.63
N VAL A 372 17.55 -18.01 -6.54
CA VAL A 372 18.13 -17.65 -5.23
C VAL A 372 19.28 -18.56 -4.84
N TRP A 373 20.43 -17.96 -4.55
CA TRP A 373 21.69 -18.64 -4.26
C TRP A 373 22.03 -18.66 -2.76
N VAL A 374 21.97 -19.85 -2.16
CA VAL A 374 22.15 -20.09 -0.73
C VAL A 374 23.39 -20.94 -0.45
N GLY A 375 24.27 -20.43 0.40
CA GLY A 375 25.58 -21.03 0.66
C GLY A 375 25.66 -21.77 1.99
N SER A 376 25.93 -23.07 1.95
CA SER A 376 26.06 -23.93 3.12
C SER A 376 27.45 -23.78 3.76
N TYR A 377 27.51 -23.17 4.95
CA TYR A 377 28.79 -22.96 5.65
C TYR A 377 29.47 -24.27 6.05
N ASN A 378 28.70 -25.28 6.51
CA ASN A 378 29.27 -26.54 6.97
C ASN A 378 29.63 -27.47 5.80
N ASP A 379 28.77 -27.53 4.77
CA ASP A 379 28.93 -28.47 3.66
C ASP A 379 29.93 -27.97 2.60
N LYS A 380 30.18 -26.65 2.58
CA LYS A 380 31.03 -25.93 1.61
C LYS A 380 30.51 -25.99 0.18
N ASP A 381 29.26 -25.59 0.00
CA ASP A 381 28.67 -25.44 -1.32
C ASP A 381 27.84 -24.16 -1.44
N MET A 382 27.67 -23.71 -2.68
CA MET A 382 26.59 -22.81 -3.09
C MET A 382 25.46 -23.66 -3.68
N ARG A 383 24.21 -23.30 -3.42
CA ARG A 383 23.03 -23.98 -3.94
C ARG A 383 22.12 -22.98 -4.62
N ARG A 384 21.74 -23.22 -5.86
CA ARG A 384 20.71 -22.44 -6.55
C ARG A 384 19.34 -23.01 -6.18
N ILE A 385 18.36 -22.12 -6.11
CA ILE A 385 16.95 -22.44 -5.91
C ILE A 385 16.18 -21.86 -7.08
N VAL A 386 15.29 -22.68 -7.63
CA VAL A 386 14.38 -22.33 -8.72
C VAL A 386 12.94 -22.60 -8.29
N GLN A 387 12.01 -21.87 -8.89
CA GLN A 387 10.59 -22.21 -8.86
C GLN A 387 10.32 -23.25 -9.95
N ASP A 388 9.46 -24.22 -9.68
CA ASP A 388 8.99 -25.20 -10.66
C ASP A 388 7.71 -24.68 -11.33
N ASP A 389 7.83 -24.29 -12.60
CA ASP A 389 6.76 -23.72 -13.43
C ASP A 389 5.54 -24.66 -13.57
N ASP A 390 5.72 -25.98 -13.45
CA ASP A 390 4.67 -26.99 -13.58
C ASP A 390 4.01 -27.35 -12.22
N LEU A 391 4.60 -26.96 -11.07
CA LEU A 391 4.26 -27.56 -9.76
C LEU A 391 4.08 -26.61 -8.55
N GLU A 392 4.23 -25.29 -8.67
CA GLU A 392 4.09 -24.31 -7.54
C GLU A 392 5.07 -24.52 -6.36
N PHE A 393 6.12 -25.33 -6.53
CA PHE A 393 7.11 -25.62 -5.48
C PHE A 393 8.51 -25.12 -5.83
N TYR A 394 9.31 -24.87 -4.80
CA TYR A 394 10.72 -24.52 -4.95
C TYR A 394 11.63 -25.73 -4.71
N GLU A 395 12.60 -25.95 -5.60
CA GLU A 395 13.63 -26.97 -5.44
C GLU A 395 15.07 -26.44 -5.55
N VAL A 396 16.04 -27.28 -5.18
CA VAL A 396 17.47 -27.01 -5.35
C VAL A 396 17.96 -27.80 -6.56
N ASP A 397 18.04 -27.12 -7.70
CA ASP A 397 18.39 -27.72 -8.99
C ASP A 397 19.90 -27.94 -9.15
N LEU A 398 20.71 -27.08 -8.53
CA LEU A 398 22.15 -27.02 -8.72
C LEU A 398 22.91 -26.82 -7.40
N ILE A 399 23.94 -27.64 -7.19
CA ILE A 399 24.85 -27.57 -6.03
C ILE A 399 26.29 -27.46 -6.54
N VAL A 400 27.00 -26.40 -6.14
CA VAL A 400 28.37 -26.06 -6.54
C VAL A 400 29.31 -26.16 -5.34
N PRO A 401 30.11 -27.23 -5.20
CA PRO A 401 31.08 -27.37 -4.10
C PRO A 401 32.23 -26.36 -4.25
N VAL A 402 32.53 -25.62 -3.17
CA VAL A 402 33.59 -24.61 -3.10
C VAL A 402 34.69 -25.01 -2.10
N PRO A 403 35.94 -24.50 -2.22
CA PRO A 403 37.06 -25.00 -1.41
C PRO A 403 36.98 -24.68 0.10
N GLY A 404 36.34 -23.58 0.48
CA GLY A 404 36.25 -23.06 1.85
C GLY A 404 34.82 -22.91 2.37
N ASN A 405 34.67 -22.35 3.58
CA ASN A 405 33.38 -22.28 4.27
C ASN A 405 32.65 -20.96 3.93
N VAL A 406 31.67 -21.04 3.01
CA VAL A 406 30.87 -19.91 2.50
C VAL A 406 30.27 -19.04 3.62
N TYR A 407 30.42 -17.73 3.55
CA TYR A 407 30.07 -16.83 4.65
C TYR A 407 29.36 -15.51 4.28
N GLY A 408 29.54 -15.05 3.04
CA GLY A 408 28.90 -13.87 2.43
C GLY A 408 28.96 -14.04 0.92
N ALA A 409 27.95 -13.61 0.17
CA ALA A 409 27.95 -13.63 -1.30
C ALA A 409 27.23 -12.40 -1.89
N THR A 410 27.57 -12.07 -3.13
CA THR A 410 26.98 -11.02 -3.98
C THR A 410 27.00 -11.50 -5.43
N ILE A 411 26.27 -10.83 -6.33
CA ILE A 411 26.39 -11.01 -7.79
C ILE A 411 26.85 -9.67 -8.40
N ASP A 412 27.54 -9.72 -9.55
CA ASP A 412 27.98 -8.53 -10.32
C ASP A 412 27.10 -8.30 -11.58
N SER A 413 27.28 -7.19 -12.30
CA SER A 413 26.43 -6.83 -13.45
C SER A 413 26.64 -7.73 -14.67
N ASN A 414 27.61 -8.65 -14.61
CA ASN A 414 27.86 -9.68 -15.60
C ASN A 414 27.19 -11.02 -15.18
N ASN A 415 26.25 -10.92 -14.23
CA ASN A 415 25.56 -12.01 -13.55
C ASN A 415 26.51 -13.10 -13.01
N LYS A 416 27.67 -12.71 -12.46
CA LYS A 416 28.62 -13.66 -11.84
C LYS A 416 28.48 -13.66 -10.33
N LEU A 417 28.34 -14.86 -9.77
CA LEU A 417 28.19 -15.08 -8.34
C LEU A 417 29.55 -15.09 -7.64
N TRP A 418 29.73 -14.15 -6.74
CA TRP A 418 30.91 -13.97 -5.91
C TRP A 418 30.64 -14.45 -4.50
N THR A 419 31.40 -15.44 -4.03
CA THR A 419 31.27 -15.98 -2.67
C THR A 419 32.56 -15.84 -1.88
N SER A 420 32.44 -15.45 -0.62
CA SER A 420 33.54 -15.24 0.33
C SER A 420 33.62 -16.40 1.32
N GLU A 421 34.82 -16.98 1.43
CA GLU A 421 35.02 -18.31 2.02
C GLU A 421 35.98 -18.25 3.22
N ARG A 422 35.45 -18.54 4.41
CA ARG A 422 36.24 -18.60 5.65
C ARG A 422 36.98 -19.94 5.78
N GLY A 423 37.92 -20.00 6.71
CA GLY A 423 38.87 -21.11 6.86
C GLY A 423 40.03 -21.05 5.85
N GLY A 424 39.73 -20.80 4.56
CA GLY A 424 40.73 -20.55 3.53
C GLY A 424 41.02 -19.06 3.27
N GLY A 425 40.05 -18.18 3.56
CA GLY A 425 40.08 -16.76 3.18
C GLY A 425 39.98 -16.57 1.67
N LEU A 426 39.27 -17.47 0.98
CA LEU A 426 39.19 -17.49 -0.48
C LEU A 426 38.01 -16.65 -0.95
N VAL A 427 38.04 -16.25 -2.21
CA VAL A 427 36.88 -15.68 -2.89
C VAL A 427 36.73 -16.45 -4.20
N SER A 428 35.56 -17.01 -4.50
CA SER A 428 35.30 -17.69 -5.77
C SER A 428 34.29 -16.93 -6.61
N ARG A 429 34.59 -16.75 -7.89
CA ARG A 429 33.63 -16.30 -8.92
C ARG A 429 33.05 -17.52 -9.63
N ILE A 430 31.73 -17.57 -9.72
CA ILE A 430 30.93 -18.69 -10.21
C ILE A 430 30.00 -18.16 -11.29
N ASP A 431 29.95 -18.86 -12.42
CA ASP A 431 28.95 -18.63 -13.46
C ASP A 431 27.56 -19.09 -12.96
N THR A 432 26.58 -18.17 -12.91
CA THR A 432 25.23 -18.44 -12.35
C THR A 432 24.37 -19.33 -13.23
N GLU A 433 24.69 -19.51 -14.51
CA GLU A 433 23.92 -20.39 -15.39
C GLU A 433 24.38 -21.84 -15.25
N THR A 434 25.69 -22.08 -15.35
CA THR A 434 26.30 -23.41 -15.36
C THR A 434 26.76 -23.92 -13.99
N GLY A 435 26.90 -23.03 -13.00
CA GLY A 435 27.54 -23.32 -11.73
C GLY A 435 29.06 -23.52 -11.81
N GLN A 436 29.70 -23.22 -12.94
CA GLN A 436 31.14 -23.38 -13.08
C GLN A 436 31.89 -22.33 -12.24
N ILE A 437 32.77 -22.78 -11.34
CA ILE A 437 33.76 -21.88 -10.73
C ILE A 437 34.75 -21.44 -11.81
N GLU A 438 34.70 -20.17 -12.20
CA GLU A 438 35.58 -19.59 -13.22
C GLU A 438 36.98 -19.33 -12.66
N LYS A 439 37.06 -18.76 -11.45
CA LYS A 439 38.31 -18.34 -10.81
C LYS A 439 38.13 -18.30 -9.29
N THR A 440 38.97 -19.04 -8.55
CA THR A 440 39.13 -18.89 -7.10
C THR A 440 40.36 -18.04 -6.82
N TYR A 441 40.14 -16.94 -6.11
CA TYR A 441 41.11 -15.92 -5.75
C TYR A 441 41.70 -16.18 -4.36
N VAL A 442 42.98 -15.84 -4.22
CA VAL A 442 43.69 -15.75 -2.94
C VAL A 442 44.15 -14.30 -2.80
N PRO A 443 43.39 -13.41 -2.12
CA PRO A 443 43.81 -12.02 -1.96
C PRO A 443 45.21 -11.95 -1.31
N PRO A 444 46.11 -11.06 -1.76
CA PRO A 444 47.54 -11.10 -1.44
C PRO A 444 47.89 -10.64 -0.01
N PHE A 445 46.88 -10.42 0.84
CA PHE A 445 46.99 -9.86 2.18
C PHE A 445 46.63 -10.91 3.27
N PRO A 446 46.82 -10.59 4.57
CA PRO A 446 46.19 -11.32 5.66
C PRO A 446 44.65 -11.25 5.54
N ARG A 447 43.97 -12.40 5.74
CA ARG A 447 42.54 -12.57 5.43
C ARG A 447 41.74 -13.19 6.58
N SER A 448 40.61 -12.57 6.89
CA SER A 448 39.60 -12.98 7.88
C SER A 448 38.21 -12.54 7.37
N LEU A 449 37.90 -12.92 6.12
CA LEU A 449 36.76 -12.43 5.34
C LEU A 449 35.41 -12.59 6.07
N TYR A 450 34.48 -11.66 5.83
CA TYR A 450 33.19 -11.59 6.51
C TYR A 450 32.03 -11.24 5.56
N GLY A 451 31.65 -9.97 5.44
CA GLY A 451 30.68 -9.51 4.45
C GLY A 451 31.35 -9.26 3.11
N ILE A 452 30.54 -9.24 2.06
CA ILE A 452 30.93 -8.96 0.67
C ILE A 452 29.81 -8.16 0.01
N ALA A 453 30.18 -7.20 -0.84
CA ALA A 453 29.29 -6.44 -1.70
C ALA A 453 29.97 -6.19 -3.05
N VAL A 454 29.17 -5.82 -4.06
CA VAL A 454 29.62 -5.27 -5.33
C VAL A 454 29.40 -3.76 -5.34
N ASP A 455 30.23 -3.01 -6.08
CA ASP A 455 30.01 -1.60 -6.40
C ASP A 455 29.64 -1.40 -7.89
N ARG A 456 29.25 -0.18 -8.27
CA ARG A 456 28.85 0.22 -9.64
C ARG A 456 29.93 0.09 -10.75
N LYS A 457 31.09 -0.50 -10.43
CA LYS A 457 32.20 -0.82 -11.35
C LYS A 457 32.55 -2.31 -11.29
N ASP A 458 31.60 -3.14 -10.86
CA ASP A 458 31.75 -4.54 -10.51
C ASP A 458 32.80 -4.82 -9.41
N GLY A 459 33.26 -3.77 -8.71
CA GLY A 459 34.31 -3.85 -7.69
C GLY A 459 33.86 -4.65 -6.49
N ILE A 460 34.63 -5.65 -6.09
CA ILE A 460 34.23 -6.61 -5.04
C ILE A 460 34.86 -6.21 -3.71
N TRP A 461 34.03 -5.72 -2.79
CA TRP A 461 34.43 -5.22 -1.47
C TRP A 461 34.17 -6.24 -0.36
N LEU A 462 35.13 -6.41 0.56
CA LEU A 462 35.00 -7.36 1.67
C LEU A 462 35.46 -6.79 3.02
N GLY A 463 34.67 -7.03 4.08
CA GLY A 463 35.06 -6.75 5.46
C GLY A 463 36.05 -7.82 5.98
N ASN A 464 37.21 -7.39 6.49
CA ASN A 464 38.30 -8.30 6.88
C ASN A 464 38.32 -8.64 8.40
N TRP A 465 37.14 -8.68 9.03
CA TRP A 465 36.85 -8.89 10.46
C TRP A 465 38.01 -8.67 11.44
N SER A 466 38.71 -9.74 11.84
CA SER A 466 39.67 -9.72 12.95
C SER A 466 40.98 -9.00 12.63
N LEU A 467 41.08 -8.38 11.46
CA LEU A 467 42.24 -7.63 10.99
C LEU A 467 41.94 -6.13 10.84
N ASN A 468 40.68 -5.71 11.04
CA ASN A 468 40.21 -4.31 11.02
C ASN A 468 40.48 -3.57 9.69
N THR A 469 40.57 -4.30 8.58
CA THR A 469 40.78 -3.73 7.23
C THR A 469 39.56 -3.96 6.36
N VAL A 470 39.52 -3.26 5.24
CA VAL A 470 38.64 -3.57 4.11
C VAL A 470 39.51 -4.10 2.97
N LEU A 471 39.00 -5.03 2.17
CA LEU A 471 39.62 -5.47 0.92
C LEU A 471 38.73 -5.04 -0.25
N HIS A 472 39.35 -4.68 -1.38
CA HIS A 472 38.66 -4.38 -2.63
C HIS A 472 39.40 -5.09 -3.77
N TYR A 473 38.68 -5.82 -4.62
CA TYR A 473 39.16 -6.34 -5.89
C TYR A 473 38.55 -5.58 -7.06
N LYS A 474 39.41 -5.00 -7.90
CA LYS A 474 39.05 -4.24 -9.10
C LYS A 474 39.06 -5.15 -10.32
N GLN A 475 37.90 -5.44 -10.90
CA GLN A 475 37.80 -6.39 -12.03
C GLN A 475 38.47 -5.86 -13.30
N GLU A 476 38.42 -4.55 -13.50
CA GLU A 476 38.93 -3.84 -14.67
C GLU A 476 40.47 -3.82 -14.75
N THR A 477 41.16 -4.19 -13.66
CA THR A 477 42.63 -4.32 -13.59
C THR A 477 43.14 -5.70 -13.12
N ASP A 478 42.27 -6.58 -12.59
CA ASP A 478 42.63 -7.82 -11.87
C ASP A 478 43.52 -7.54 -10.64
N GLU A 479 43.34 -6.38 -9.99
CA GLU A 479 44.14 -5.93 -8.85
C GLU A 479 43.40 -6.01 -7.50
N TRP A 480 44.15 -6.31 -6.44
CA TRP A 480 43.65 -6.39 -5.06
C TRP A 480 44.25 -5.28 -4.19
N PHE A 481 43.37 -4.56 -3.50
CA PHE A 481 43.69 -3.48 -2.59
C PHE A 481 43.28 -3.83 -1.15
N GLN A 482 43.94 -3.19 -0.18
CA GLN A 482 43.63 -3.28 1.25
C GLN A 482 43.59 -1.88 1.85
N TYR A 483 42.43 -1.49 2.35
CA TYR A 483 42.20 -0.18 2.96
C TYR A 483 42.06 -0.28 4.48
N GLN A 484 42.37 0.80 5.18
CA GLN A 484 42.41 0.88 6.64
C GLN A 484 41.49 2.01 7.11
N ALA A 485 40.68 1.76 8.14
CA ALA A 485 39.95 2.81 8.83
C ALA A 485 40.58 3.06 10.21
N PRO A 486 41.29 4.18 10.43
CA PRO A 486 41.92 4.45 11.72
C PRO A 486 40.89 4.52 12.85
N GLY A 487 41.17 3.82 13.96
CA GLY A 487 40.33 3.83 15.17
C GLY A 487 39.14 2.86 15.16
N VAL A 488 38.91 2.09 14.09
CA VAL A 488 37.83 1.09 14.06
C VAL A 488 38.30 -0.29 14.50
N SER A 489 37.35 -1.18 14.84
CA SER A 489 37.66 -2.61 14.93
C SER A 489 36.51 -3.54 14.54
N LEU A 490 36.88 -4.75 14.13
CA LEU A 490 35.98 -5.84 13.73
C LEU A 490 35.05 -5.48 12.57
N THR A 491 35.62 -5.14 11.41
CA THR A 491 34.96 -4.85 10.11
C THR A 491 34.07 -6.03 9.62
N ARG A 492 32.78 -5.83 9.42
CA ARG A 492 31.76 -6.88 9.17
C ARG A 492 31.17 -6.83 7.76
N GLY A 493 29.89 -6.42 7.67
CA GLY A 493 29.15 -6.22 6.45
C GLY A 493 29.66 -5.05 5.64
N VAL A 494 29.39 -5.11 4.35
CA VAL A 494 29.62 -4.05 3.38
C VAL A 494 28.33 -3.87 2.60
N GLY A 495 28.04 -2.64 2.19
CA GLY A 495 27.09 -2.29 1.14
C GLY A 495 27.64 -1.09 0.37
N CYS A 496 27.32 -0.95 -0.90
CA CYS A 496 27.86 0.10 -1.76
C CYS A 496 26.73 0.83 -2.49
N ASP A 497 26.81 2.16 -2.51
CA ASP A 497 25.86 3.03 -3.19
C ASP A 497 26.06 3.03 -4.71
N GLY A 498 25.06 3.53 -5.44
CA GLY A 498 25.11 3.81 -6.88
C GLY A 498 25.98 5.03 -7.20
N GLY A 499 26.27 5.84 -6.18
CA GLY A 499 27.38 6.79 -6.15
C GLY A 499 28.76 6.13 -6.01
N ASP A 500 29.77 6.93 -5.69
CA ASP A 500 31.16 6.47 -5.63
C ASP A 500 31.61 5.93 -4.26
N HIS A 501 30.75 5.27 -3.47
CA HIS A 501 31.12 4.81 -2.11
C HIS A 501 30.66 3.41 -1.68
N CYS A 502 31.43 2.86 -0.75
CA CYS A 502 31.09 1.66 0.00
C CYS A 502 31.17 1.92 1.51
N TRP A 503 30.19 1.41 2.24
CA TRP A 503 30.03 1.56 3.67
C TRP A 503 30.30 0.24 4.39
N VAL A 504 31.00 0.27 5.51
CA VAL A 504 31.46 -0.93 6.24
C VAL A 504 31.11 -0.85 7.72
N ALA A 505 30.43 -1.88 8.23
CA ALA A 505 30.01 -1.95 9.64
C ALA A 505 31.16 -2.41 10.57
N ASN A 506 31.49 -1.65 11.62
CA ASN A 506 32.61 -1.97 12.52
C ASN A 506 32.13 -2.39 13.92
N SER A 507 31.83 -3.68 14.06
CA SER A 507 31.18 -4.24 15.26
C SER A 507 31.95 -4.11 16.59
N GLY A 508 33.23 -3.69 16.58
CA GLY A 508 34.04 -3.48 17.78
C GLY A 508 34.29 -2.01 18.12
N SER A 509 33.73 -1.07 17.35
CA SER A 509 33.89 0.38 17.54
C SER A 509 32.59 1.16 17.36
N ASP A 510 31.45 0.47 17.29
CA ASP A 510 30.08 1.02 17.28
C ASP A 510 29.89 2.16 16.25
N ASN A 511 30.52 1.99 15.10
CA ASN A 511 30.52 2.93 13.98
C ASN A 511 30.52 2.22 12.62
N VAL A 512 30.24 2.98 11.56
CA VAL A 512 30.42 2.57 10.17
C VAL A 512 31.53 3.40 9.52
N SER A 513 32.22 2.86 8.51
CA SER A 513 33.24 3.56 7.72
C SER A 513 32.76 3.76 6.30
N LYS A 514 32.85 4.98 5.76
CA LYS A 514 32.58 5.28 4.34
C LYS A 514 33.89 5.38 3.57
N PHE A 515 34.03 4.63 2.48
CA PHE A 515 35.18 4.64 1.57
C PHE A 515 34.75 5.08 0.17
N ASN A 516 35.58 5.87 -0.51
CA ASN A 516 35.37 6.18 -1.93
C ASN A 516 35.89 5.03 -2.82
N ILE A 517 35.09 4.55 -3.78
CA ILE A 517 35.42 3.32 -4.53
C ILE A 517 36.55 3.51 -5.54
N ILE A 518 36.62 4.70 -6.13
CA ILE A 518 37.60 5.04 -7.17
C ILE A 518 39.00 5.12 -6.56
N THR A 519 39.16 5.88 -5.48
CA THR A 519 40.44 6.16 -4.82
C THR A 519 40.84 5.15 -3.74
N GLY A 520 39.87 4.53 -3.08
CA GLY A 520 40.09 3.73 -1.86
C GLY A 520 40.30 4.56 -0.59
N GLU A 521 40.14 5.88 -0.63
CA GLU A 521 40.30 6.73 0.54
C GLU A 521 39.11 6.60 1.51
N LEU A 522 39.40 6.61 2.81
CA LEU A 522 38.38 6.73 3.85
C LEU A 522 37.86 8.17 3.86
N VAL A 523 36.55 8.34 3.67
CA VAL A 523 35.87 9.63 3.83
C VAL A 523 35.77 9.97 5.31
N ALA A 524 35.08 9.14 6.10
CA ALA A 524 34.95 9.29 7.55
C ALA A 524 34.47 7.99 8.24
N ASN A 525 34.45 8.03 9.57
CA ASN A 525 33.80 7.02 10.42
C ASN A 525 32.62 7.67 11.16
N TYR A 526 31.44 7.08 11.09
CA TYR A 526 30.18 7.63 11.61
C TYR A 526 29.60 6.76 12.74
N PRO A 527 29.27 7.32 13.91
CA PRO A 527 28.76 6.56 15.04
C PRO A 527 27.33 6.04 14.78
N VAL A 528 27.05 4.80 15.20
CA VAL A 528 25.73 4.16 15.09
C VAL A 528 25.38 3.45 16.40
N GLY A 529 24.39 2.55 16.39
CA GLY A 529 24.09 1.70 17.55
C GLY A 529 25.20 0.68 17.87
N ALA A 530 25.03 -0.04 18.98
CA ALA A 530 26.05 -0.96 19.47
C ALA A 530 26.16 -2.26 18.66
N HIS A 531 27.39 -2.65 18.32
CA HIS A 531 27.77 -3.83 17.55
C HIS A 531 27.12 -3.91 16.15
N PRO A 532 27.35 -2.93 15.27
CA PRO A 532 26.87 -2.96 13.89
C PRO A 532 27.44 -4.17 13.15
N LEU A 533 26.57 -5.00 12.58
CA LEU A 533 26.96 -6.19 11.81
C LEU A 533 26.83 -5.99 10.30
N GLY A 534 25.78 -5.29 9.88
CA GLY A 534 25.37 -5.20 8.49
C GLY A 534 25.13 -3.77 8.03
N ILE A 535 25.15 -3.63 6.71
CA ILE A 535 24.83 -2.44 5.94
C ILE A 535 23.79 -2.89 4.90
N SER A 536 22.74 -2.10 4.70
CA SER A 536 21.95 -2.07 3.45
C SER A 536 21.98 -0.65 2.91
N ILE A 537 21.82 -0.50 1.60
CA ILE A 537 21.55 0.80 0.96
C ILE A 537 20.04 0.86 0.68
N GLY A 538 19.43 2.01 0.87
CA GLY A 538 18.08 2.34 0.45
C GLY A 538 18.09 3.58 -0.44
N ASP A 539 16.92 4.17 -0.61
CA ASP A 539 16.67 5.21 -1.61
C ASP A 539 17.45 6.49 -1.32
N GLY A 540 17.79 7.25 -2.37
CA GLY A 540 18.57 8.50 -2.27
C GLY A 540 19.93 8.32 -1.59
N ASP A 541 20.65 7.23 -1.88
CA ASP A 541 21.91 6.81 -1.24
C ASP A 541 21.83 6.72 0.31
N THR A 542 20.65 6.47 0.89
CA THR A 542 20.51 6.35 2.36
C THR A 542 21.02 5.00 2.86
N VAL A 543 21.59 4.97 4.06
CA VAL A 543 22.36 3.79 4.53
C VAL A 543 21.85 3.26 5.87
N PHE A 544 21.51 1.97 5.91
CA PHE A 544 20.97 1.28 7.07
C PHE A 544 22.03 0.45 7.80
N ALA A 545 22.50 0.93 8.95
CA ALA A 545 23.39 0.21 9.84
C ALA A 545 22.60 -0.68 10.81
N ILE A 546 22.86 -1.99 10.78
CA ILE A 546 22.12 -3.01 11.55
C ILE A 546 22.85 -3.33 12.86
N ASN A 547 22.36 -2.79 13.98
CA ASN A 547 23.07 -2.73 15.26
C ASN A 547 22.61 -3.84 16.22
N ARG A 548 23.41 -4.92 16.31
CA ARG A 548 22.99 -6.16 16.95
C ARG A 548 22.80 -6.05 18.47
N ASN A 549 23.68 -5.34 19.17
CA ASN A 549 23.67 -5.32 20.63
C ASN A 549 22.72 -4.26 21.20
N SER A 550 22.47 -3.16 20.48
CA SER A 550 21.44 -2.18 20.84
C SER A 550 20.03 -2.56 20.38
N ASN A 551 19.88 -3.61 19.56
CA ASN A 551 18.58 -4.08 19.04
C ASN A 551 17.83 -2.97 18.28
N ASN A 552 18.52 -2.30 17.36
CA ASN A 552 17.98 -1.26 16.50
C ASN A 552 18.69 -1.20 15.15
N ALA A 553 18.10 -0.49 14.19
CA ALA A 553 18.77 -0.08 12.96
C ALA A 553 18.86 1.45 12.92
N THR A 554 19.91 1.97 12.28
CA THR A 554 20.14 3.42 12.11
C THR A 554 20.16 3.74 10.62
N LYS A 555 19.27 4.63 10.16
CA LYS A 555 19.28 5.20 8.80
C LYS A 555 20.19 6.43 8.82
N LEU A 556 21.14 6.49 7.90
CA LEU A 556 22.05 7.61 7.66
C LEU A 556 21.70 8.24 6.31
N ASP A 557 21.98 9.53 6.15
CA ASP A 557 22.10 10.16 4.82
C ASP A 557 23.46 9.85 4.19
N ASN A 558 23.65 10.25 2.93
CA ASN A 558 24.89 10.05 2.18
C ASN A 558 26.09 10.80 2.83
N ASP A 559 25.85 11.90 3.54
CA ASP A 559 26.89 12.61 4.32
C ASP A 559 27.24 11.90 5.65
N GLY A 560 26.46 10.91 6.06
CA GLY A 560 26.62 10.09 7.26
C GLY A 560 26.00 10.67 8.54
N ASN A 561 25.06 11.60 8.42
CA ASN A 561 24.24 12.07 9.54
C ASN A 561 23.10 11.08 9.81
N PRO A 562 22.78 10.76 11.08
CA PRO A 562 21.65 9.90 11.41
C PRO A 562 20.31 10.61 11.17
N LEU A 563 19.57 10.13 10.17
CA LEU A 563 18.20 10.55 9.87
C LEU A 563 17.21 9.93 10.87
N LEU A 564 17.37 8.64 11.15
CA LEU A 564 16.44 7.85 11.96
C LEU A 564 17.17 6.74 12.73
N THR A 565 16.60 6.29 13.85
CA THR A 565 16.98 5.02 14.48
C THR A 565 15.75 4.35 15.08
N PHE A 566 15.42 3.15 14.61
CA PHE A 566 14.19 2.44 14.95
C PHE A 566 14.48 1.05 15.57
N PRO A 567 13.62 0.57 16.50
CA PRO A 567 13.88 -0.67 17.25
C PRO A 567 13.71 -1.92 16.37
N VAL A 568 14.67 -2.84 16.50
CA VAL A 568 14.67 -4.14 15.82
C VAL A 568 15.04 -5.18 16.88
N THR A 569 14.02 -5.81 17.47
CA THR A 569 14.19 -6.66 18.65
C THR A 569 14.91 -7.98 18.35
N GLY A 570 15.27 -8.74 19.40
CA GLY A 570 15.69 -10.12 19.22
C GLY A 570 17.09 -10.32 18.63
N SER A 571 18.02 -9.39 18.83
CA SER A 571 19.40 -9.42 18.29
C SER A 571 19.40 -9.52 16.75
N PRO A 572 19.23 -8.41 16.02
CA PRO A 572 19.26 -8.44 14.56
C PRO A 572 20.61 -8.94 14.06
N TYR A 573 20.59 -9.80 13.04
CA TYR A 573 21.79 -10.41 12.48
C TYR A 573 21.65 -10.48 10.96
N ALA A 574 22.08 -9.45 10.25
CA ALA A 574 22.22 -9.45 8.80
C ALA A 574 23.47 -8.66 8.38
N TYR A 575 23.89 -8.84 7.13
CA TYR A 575 25.03 -8.19 6.45
C TYR A 575 25.04 -8.51 4.94
N SER A 576 23.86 -8.70 4.37
CA SER A 576 23.60 -8.93 2.95
C SER A 576 22.48 -7.97 2.54
N ASP A 577 22.12 -7.93 1.26
CA ASP A 577 21.08 -7.03 0.79
C ASP A 577 19.71 -7.30 1.47
N MET A 578 19.23 -6.33 2.25
CA MET A 578 17.97 -6.40 3.01
C MET A 578 16.87 -5.53 2.41
N THR A 579 17.18 -4.82 1.33
CA THR A 579 16.31 -3.86 0.64
C THR A 579 16.08 -4.28 -0.82
N GLY A 580 17.11 -4.82 -1.48
CA GLY A 580 17.10 -5.19 -2.90
C GLY A 580 17.96 -4.27 -3.77
N TYR A 581 18.66 -3.31 -3.15
CA TYR A 581 19.42 -2.28 -3.85
C TYR A 581 20.43 -2.85 -4.85
N ALA A 582 21.23 -3.85 -4.45
CA ALA A 582 22.27 -4.41 -5.30
C ALA A 582 21.67 -5.30 -6.41
N LEU A 583 20.56 -6.00 -6.13
CA LEU A 583 19.83 -6.73 -7.17
C LEU A 583 19.36 -5.77 -8.27
N LEU A 584 18.66 -4.71 -7.88
CA LEU A 584 17.91 -3.87 -8.81
C LEU A 584 18.83 -2.87 -9.56
N ASN A 585 19.80 -2.24 -8.86
CA ASN A 585 20.71 -1.26 -9.46
C ASN A 585 21.93 -1.87 -10.18
N PHE A 586 22.39 -3.07 -9.78
CA PHE A 586 23.63 -3.66 -10.32
C PHE A 586 23.44 -4.99 -11.06
N VAL A 587 22.57 -5.90 -10.60
CA VAL A 587 22.50 -7.28 -11.13
C VAL A 587 21.46 -7.46 -12.22
N ALA A 588 20.26 -6.92 -12.02
CA ALA A 588 19.15 -7.03 -12.98
C ALA A 588 19.01 -5.80 -13.88
N GLN A 589 19.47 -4.62 -13.40
CA GLN A 589 19.45 -3.34 -14.10
C GLN A 589 18.13 -3.10 -14.86
N GLN A 590 17.04 -3.24 -14.08
CA GLN A 590 15.68 -3.20 -14.56
C GLN A 590 14.81 -2.36 -13.63
N GLY A 591 13.84 -1.68 -14.23
CA GLY A 591 12.74 -1.02 -13.53
C GLY A 591 11.41 -1.51 -14.10
N PHE A 592 10.32 -1.19 -13.44
CA PHE A 592 8.99 -1.53 -13.92
C PHE A 592 7.96 -0.42 -13.68
N TRP A 593 6.90 -0.50 -14.47
CA TRP A 593 5.68 0.29 -14.32
C TRP A 593 4.50 -0.67 -14.17
N ILE A 594 3.63 -0.39 -13.19
CA ILE A 594 2.37 -1.11 -13.00
C ILE A 594 1.20 -0.14 -13.25
N LYS A 595 0.19 -0.64 -13.97
CA LYS A 595 -1.06 0.07 -14.25
C LYS A 595 -2.24 -0.88 -14.16
N THR A 596 -3.29 -0.47 -13.46
CA THR A 596 -4.53 -1.22 -13.33
C THR A 596 -5.57 -0.68 -14.31
N PHE A 597 -6.36 -1.59 -14.87
CA PHE A 597 -7.45 -1.32 -15.80
C PHE A 597 -8.72 -1.96 -15.24
N GLU A 598 -9.80 -1.19 -15.16
CA GLU A 598 -11.08 -1.61 -14.59
C GLU A 598 -12.20 -1.63 -15.64
N CYS A 599 -13.01 -2.68 -15.63
CA CYS A 599 -14.23 -2.80 -16.40
C CYS A 599 -15.39 -2.11 -15.66
N GLN A 600 -15.65 -0.84 -15.98
CA GLN A 600 -16.73 -0.02 -15.41
C GLN A 600 -18.16 -0.41 -15.86
N LEU A 601 -18.39 -1.70 -16.19
CA LEU A 601 -19.71 -2.24 -16.56
C LEU A 601 -20.30 -3.03 -15.39
N ASP A 602 -21.55 -2.76 -14.99
CA ASP A 602 -22.30 -3.61 -14.06
C ASP A 602 -23.33 -4.50 -14.82
N PRO A 603 -23.26 -5.85 -14.72
CA PRO A 603 -22.19 -6.64 -14.12
C PRO A 603 -20.94 -6.73 -15.00
N PRO A 604 -19.73 -6.88 -14.41
CA PRO A 604 -18.47 -6.94 -15.14
C PRO A 604 -18.47 -8.01 -16.24
N SER A 605 -18.35 -7.55 -17.48
CA SER A 605 -18.53 -8.37 -18.68
C SER A 605 -17.44 -8.19 -19.74
N CYS A 606 -16.48 -7.29 -19.52
CA CYS A 606 -15.34 -7.08 -20.41
C CYS A 606 -14.50 -8.37 -20.54
N VAL A 607 -14.19 -8.75 -21.78
CA VAL A 607 -13.21 -9.79 -22.09
C VAL A 607 -11.95 -9.10 -22.60
N TRP A 608 -10.83 -9.26 -21.90
CA TRP A 608 -9.55 -8.67 -22.26
C TRP A 608 -8.96 -9.39 -23.47
N GLU A 609 -8.94 -8.74 -24.63
CA GLU A 609 -8.54 -9.38 -25.89
C GLU A 609 -7.03 -9.33 -26.10
N SER A 610 -6.41 -8.16 -25.93
CA SER A 610 -4.98 -7.96 -26.18
C SER A 610 -4.36 -6.84 -25.36
N LEU A 611 -3.06 -6.99 -25.09
CA LEU A 611 -2.18 -6.03 -24.44
C LEU A 611 -1.41 -5.24 -25.49
N HIS A 612 -1.31 -3.92 -25.33
CA HIS A 612 -0.69 -2.99 -26.28
C HIS A 612 0.39 -2.17 -25.58
N TRP A 613 1.47 -1.88 -26.29
CA TRP A 613 2.51 -0.95 -25.86
C TRP A 613 3.31 -0.40 -27.04
N GLN A 614 3.87 0.79 -26.87
CA GLN A 614 4.79 1.44 -27.81
C GLN A 614 6.05 1.89 -27.06
N GLY A 615 7.21 1.78 -27.71
CA GLY A 615 8.47 2.19 -27.12
C GLY A 615 9.67 1.93 -28.01
N THR A 616 10.81 2.51 -27.63
CA THR A 616 12.11 2.33 -28.26
C THR A 616 12.93 1.30 -27.49
N ILE A 617 13.35 0.23 -28.16
CA ILE A 617 14.13 -0.87 -27.56
C ILE A 617 15.53 -0.92 -28.22
N PRO A 618 16.60 -0.49 -27.51
CA PRO A 618 17.99 -0.63 -27.97
C PRO A 618 18.42 -2.08 -28.15
N PRO A 619 19.58 -2.33 -28.82
CA PRO A 619 20.17 -3.66 -28.86
C PRO A 619 20.40 -4.21 -27.45
N ASN A 620 20.11 -5.51 -27.28
CA ASN A 620 20.21 -6.26 -26.02
C ASN A 620 19.24 -5.84 -24.89
N ALA A 621 18.46 -4.77 -25.05
CA ALA A 621 17.44 -4.34 -24.10
C ALA A 621 16.12 -5.12 -24.29
N SER A 622 15.23 -5.06 -23.30
CA SER A 622 13.86 -5.57 -23.44
C SER A 622 12.82 -4.65 -22.77
N ILE A 623 11.62 -4.65 -23.36
CA ILE A 623 10.38 -4.27 -22.67
C ILE A 623 9.56 -5.55 -22.60
N GLU A 624 9.27 -5.99 -21.38
CA GLU A 624 8.63 -7.27 -21.09
C GLU A 624 7.30 -7.01 -20.40
N ILE A 625 6.19 -7.39 -21.03
CA ILE A 625 4.85 -7.16 -20.46
C ILE A 625 4.34 -8.43 -19.78
N ASP A 626 3.97 -8.34 -18.52
CA ASP A 626 3.12 -9.32 -17.83
C ASP A 626 1.73 -8.74 -17.59
N TYR A 627 0.73 -9.60 -17.40
CA TYR A 627 -0.58 -9.21 -16.86
C TYR A 627 -1.07 -10.17 -15.78
N ARG A 628 -1.98 -9.71 -14.93
CA ARG A 628 -2.77 -10.53 -13.99
C ARG A 628 -4.20 -10.02 -13.90
N LEU A 629 -5.12 -10.86 -13.44
CA LEU A 629 -6.55 -10.55 -13.33
C LEU A 629 -7.01 -10.58 -11.87
N SER A 630 -8.09 -9.84 -11.58
CA SER A 630 -8.84 -9.90 -10.33
C SER A 630 -10.32 -9.61 -10.56
N ASP A 631 -11.18 -10.16 -9.69
CA ASP A 631 -12.61 -9.85 -9.63
C ASP A 631 -12.96 -8.80 -8.55
N ASP A 632 -11.99 -8.38 -7.73
CA ASP A 632 -12.23 -7.48 -6.58
C ASP A 632 -11.10 -6.44 -6.33
N GLY A 633 -10.09 -6.37 -7.21
CA GLY A 633 -8.95 -5.44 -7.13
C GLY A 633 -7.95 -5.76 -6.02
N MET A 634 -8.21 -6.75 -5.17
CA MET A 634 -7.41 -7.09 -3.99
C MET A 634 -6.80 -8.48 -4.09
N ASN A 635 -7.60 -9.47 -4.49
CA ASN A 635 -7.22 -10.86 -4.67
C ASN A 635 -6.83 -11.08 -6.13
N TRP A 636 -5.53 -11.00 -6.40
CA TRP A 636 -4.96 -11.10 -7.73
C TRP A 636 -4.51 -12.51 -8.09
N GLY A 637 -4.76 -12.91 -9.34
CA GLY A 637 -4.17 -14.12 -9.93
C GLY A 637 -2.65 -14.00 -10.13
N PRO A 638 -1.98 -15.12 -10.49
CA PRO A 638 -0.56 -15.10 -10.83
C PRO A 638 -0.31 -14.27 -12.10
N TRP A 639 0.86 -13.62 -12.17
CA TRP A 639 1.34 -12.95 -13.38
C TRP A 639 1.49 -13.95 -14.53
N GLN A 640 1.09 -13.51 -15.74
CA GLN A 640 1.23 -14.26 -16.99
C GLN A 640 1.96 -13.43 -18.03
N GLY A 641 2.99 -14.02 -18.63
CA GLY A 641 3.98 -13.36 -19.47
C GLY A 641 5.34 -14.08 -19.35
N PRO A 642 6.47 -13.42 -19.69
CA PRO A 642 6.53 -12.10 -20.30
C PRO A 642 6.21 -12.14 -21.81
N TYR A 643 5.44 -11.15 -22.27
CA TYR A 643 5.19 -10.90 -23.68
C TYR A 643 6.21 -9.87 -24.22
N LEU A 644 6.85 -10.22 -25.35
CA LEU A 644 7.95 -9.44 -25.95
C LEU A 644 7.58 -8.74 -27.27
N ASN A 645 6.31 -8.81 -27.70
CA ASN A 645 5.85 -8.26 -28.98
C ASN A 645 4.46 -7.65 -28.82
N SER A 646 4.33 -6.37 -29.19
CA SER A 646 3.08 -5.62 -29.21
C SER A 646 2.35 -5.77 -30.57
N PRO A 647 1.03 -5.96 -30.61
CA PRO A 647 0.16 -6.30 -29.48
C PRO A 647 0.26 -7.80 -29.12
N ALA A 648 0.03 -8.11 -27.85
CA ALA A 648 -0.02 -9.48 -27.35
C ALA A 648 -1.47 -9.92 -27.07
N ASN A 649 -1.98 -10.84 -27.89
CA ASN A 649 -3.34 -11.37 -27.72
C ASN A 649 -3.40 -12.32 -26.51
N ILE A 650 -4.31 -12.04 -25.57
CA ILE A 650 -4.48 -12.80 -24.32
C ILE A 650 -5.84 -13.51 -24.25
N GLY A 651 -6.94 -12.88 -24.68
CA GLY A 651 -8.29 -13.47 -24.72
C GLY A 651 -8.77 -13.99 -23.36
N ALA A 652 -8.65 -13.16 -22.31
CA ALA A 652 -8.84 -13.55 -20.91
C ALA A 652 -10.04 -12.84 -20.25
N GLY A 653 -10.61 -13.44 -19.20
CA GLY A 653 -11.83 -12.96 -18.54
C GLY A 653 -13.09 -13.75 -18.93
N PRO A 654 -14.30 -13.22 -18.66
CA PRO A 654 -14.57 -11.91 -18.05
C PRO A 654 -14.16 -11.85 -16.58
N THR A 655 -13.71 -10.67 -16.14
CA THR A 655 -13.23 -10.32 -14.79
C THR A 655 -13.29 -8.79 -14.66
N GLN A 656 -13.50 -8.24 -13.47
CA GLN A 656 -13.59 -6.77 -13.30
C GLN A 656 -12.26 -6.04 -13.56
N PHE A 657 -11.12 -6.60 -13.16
CA PHE A 657 -9.83 -5.92 -13.26
C PHE A 657 -8.78 -6.71 -14.04
N LEU A 658 -7.93 -5.99 -14.77
CA LEU A 658 -6.66 -6.45 -15.31
C LEU A 658 -5.56 -5.49 -14.88
N GLN A 659 -4.47 -6.00 -14.34
CA GLN A 659 -3.28 -5.21 -14.03
C GLN A 659 -2.14 -5.63 -14.96
N MET A 660 -1.51 -4.65 -15.60
CA MET A 660 -0.33 -4.83 -16.45
C MET A 660 0.94 -4.45 -15.69
N ARG A 661 2.05 -5.11 -16.03
CA ARG A 661 3.41 -4.74 -15.61
C ARG A 661 4.30 -4.68 -16.84
N ALA A 662 4.88 -3.52 -17.15
CA ALA A 662 6.07 -3.46 -18.01
C ALA A 662 7.32 -3.58 -17.16
N THR A 663 8.18 -4.53 -17.45
CA THR A 663 9.57 -4.55 -16.98
C THR A 663 10.48 -4.06 -18.10
N LEU A 664 11.20 -2.97 -17.87
CA LEU A 664 12.24 -2.44 -18.75
C LEU A 664 13.58 -2.98 -18.29
N LYS A 665 14.37 -3.60 -19.17
CA LYS A 665 15.72 -4.12 -18.85
C LYS A 665 16.76 -3.48 -19.76
N ILE A 666 17.88 -3.06 -19.18
CA ILE A 666 18.94 -2.37 -19.93
C ILE A 666 19.59 -3.30 -20.96
N GLY A 667 20.01 -2.72 -22.08
CA GLY A 667 20.84 -3.38 -23.08
C GLY A 667 22.19 -2.69 -23.24
N ASP A 668 22.54 -2.36 -24.48
CA ASP A 668 23.63 -1.43 -24.77
C ASP A 668 23.29 0.01 -24.29
N GLU A 669 22.00 0.34 -24.27
CA GLU A 669 21.40 1.58 -23.77
C GLU A 669 20.05 1.24 -23.08
N ALA A 670 19.43 2.19 -22.37
CA ALA A 670 18.13 1.98 -21.71
C ALA A 670 16.95 1.98 -22.71
N PRO A 671 15.98 1.06 -22.57
CA PRO A 671 14.74 1.13 -23.34
C PRO A 671 13.81 2.24 -22.83
N VAL A 672 12.96 2.75 -23.72
CA VAL A 672 11.95 3.78 -23.42
C VAL A 672 10.57 3.23 -23.75
N LEU A 673 9.63 3.34 -22.82
CA LEU A 673 8.22 2.98 -22.94
C LEU A 673 7.39 4.26 -23.07
N GLU A 674 6.87 4.49 -24.27
CA GLU A 674 6.12 5.68 -24.65
C GLU A 674 4.63 5.53 -24.27
N LYS A 675 4.08 4.31 -24.42
CA LYS A 675 2.66 4.01 -24.22
C LYS A 675 2.42 2.59 -23.71
N MET A 676 1.27 2.40 -23.07
CA MET A 676 0.68 1.09 -22.80
C MET A 676 -0.84 1.15 -22.96
N GLY A 677 -1.47 0.00 -23.17
CA GLY A 677 -2.92 -0.09 -23.22
C GLY A 677 -3.46 -1.50 -23.26
N VAL A 678 -4.79 -1.57 -23.25
CA VAL A 678 -5.57 -2.80 -23.42
C VAL A 678 -6.57 -2.62 -24.55
N ALA A 679 -6.90 -3.71 -25.24
CA ALA A 679 -8.13 -3.83 -26.02
C ALA A 679 -9.00 -4.93 -25.40
N TYR A 680 -10.31 -4.71 -25.40
CA TYR A 680 -11.30 -5.54 -24.75
C TYR A 680 -12.54 -5.66 -25.65
N GLY A 681 -13.26 -6.77 -25.52
CA GLY A 681 -14.55 -7.00 -26.16
C GLY A 681 -15.69 -6.92 -25.15
N VAL A 682 -16.87 -6.50 -25.63
CA VAL A 682 -18.16 -6.65 -24.93
C VAL A 682 -18.93 -7.80 -25.62
N PRO A 683 -19.46 -8.81 -24.88
CA PRO A 683 -20.06 -10.03 -25.45
C PRO A 683 -21.31 -9.90 -26.33
#